data_AF-A0A6P2DBB0-F1
#
_entry.id   AF-A0A6P2DBB0-F1
#
_cell.length_a   1.000
_cell.length_b   1.000
_cell.length_c   1.000
_cell.angle_alpha   90.00
_cell.angle_beta   90.00
_cell.angle_gamma   90.00
#
_symmetry.space_group_name_H-M   'P 1'
#
loop_
_entity.id
_entity.type
_entity.pdbx_description
1 polymer ?
#
loop_
_entity_poly.entity_id
_entity_poly.type
_entity_poly.pdbx_seq_one_letter_code
_entity_poly.pdbx_strand_id
1 'polypeptide(L)'
;MSDGTLGDRLDAQSPAPSGNPPEADRGFPDRITDAIERFVHLFDYVSTPFRSSWLYCGIERRIRWLIGNPLLSGQIALYLAIAWGVVGSELGLTDLFWHENAWSQFWVGVGTSWLFGTVLFVNILLRGFAPDRLPDSPTETAWWRWWVFTHSLFPSLNPGIRRVGQWMFYWLTGLFVILYLVKVLAIEVGQTFTTGAGSSGWQALPYRGLLFCAGYFSGFVAIYLLSLFDAAIELREAVARRGWLVSPEGVVCCAGDPEPAPAPQPGEPGFHRYHTLRLLHAMAISLGSAILATLAGVVIWIGATGGLISPAILLSLLLMLLDVLGGMIAFRVRGARTLGTGLLLLVALSNWNAVVRNKMTYPDIVCESGTYTYTRGSELLLNDSAYQNLPPNGELIGGEDFLVQFKNHWQKPPGQPPRTTKPRLVVVAVSGGGIRAAVWTAVVLEGLEERFGGNENPNIRDHIRIFAGASGGMVGAAAYVGDFDAGPLPQGRRDDAGLLPFSRALAADSLTPVVQTMILRDFTLSTLLPLRSDVDRGRTLEEAWDQNFKREEWRGGSPFAKKFVDLRGNKQQKTSEWGARRPALIFAPVMVEDSKRLFVSNLDLAPLTAPNGHRLDTAKGAGTTPLSRPGVEFFRLFPKADNFKLGSAARMSATFPVVSPAVSLPVNPQRRVVDAGYFDNYGIDVLANWLLHHQKAVVDNTSGVLLIQIRAYPLEKDGLGFPSQPQSPIDLIIGAVSAPLQAVLTARGSAAYHRNNELLAELHRVFNTGAQPKLCTHPDVRSDFFTTVTFEQQKDAALSWYLTAPQKKQVVEGFYHHDAAKGWVVREDEENNVERKLNAITDWFKKP
;
A
#
# COMPACT_ATOMS: atom_id res chain seq x y z
N MET A 1 64.11 35.02 -4.59
CA MET A 1 65.13 35.98 -5.04
C MET A 1 64.80 36.37 -6.46
N SER A 2 64.99 37.65 -6.72
CA SER A 2 64.50 38.52 -7.80
C SER A 2 64.97 38.20 -9.22
N ASP A 3 64.08 38.61 -10.15
CA ASP A 3 64.32 39.35 -11.40
C ASP A 3 64.99 38.72 -12.62
N GLY A 4 64.49 39.14 -13.79
CA GLY A 4 65.31 39.20 -15.00
C GLY A 4 64.58 39.24 -16.34
N THR A 5 63.84 40.31 -16.60
CA THR A 5 63.23 40.71 -17.89
C THR A 5 64.24 41.17 -18.97
N LEU A 6 63.68 41.39 -20.18
CA LEU A 6 64.17 42.09 -21.39
C LEU A 6 64.71 41.16 -22.50
N GLY A 7 64.29 41.25 -23.77
CA GLY A 7 63.58 42.30 -24.48
C GLY A 7 64.48 42.90 -25.58
N ASP A 8 63.93 42.97 -26.79
CA ASP A 8 64.34 43.74 -27.99
C ASP A 8 64.99 42.96 -29.15
N ARG A 9 64.87 43.36 -30.42
CA ARG A 9 63.82 43.91 -31.31
C ARG A 9 64.52 44.15 -32.67
N LEU A 10 63.76 44.11 -33.77
CA LEU A 10 63.94 44.82 -35.06
C LEU A 10 64.79 44.20 -36.21
N ASP A 11 64.04 43.63 -37.16
CA ASP A 11 63.82 44.05 -38.57
C ASP A 11 64.98 44.36 -39.55
N ALA A 12 64.99 43.65 -40.70
CA ALA A 12 65.05 44.22 -42.07
C ALA A 12 64.87 43.16 -43.22
N GLN A 13 63.76 43.29 -43.97
CA GLN A 13 63.46 43.12 -45.43
C GLN A 13 64.42 42.31 -46.36
N SER A 14 64.06 41.12 -46.90
CA SER A 14 63.38 40.73 -48.20
C SER A 14 64.28 40.72 -49.48
N PRO A 15 64.05 39.97 -50.61
CA PRO A 15 62.87 39.19 -51.07
C PRO A 15 63.10 37.79 -51.81
N ALA A 16 62.02 36.99 -51.93
CA ALA A 16 61.54 35.99 -52.96
C ALA A 16 62.53 35.07 -53.76
N PRO A 17 62.18 33.80 -54.17
CA PRO A 17 60.90 33.45 -54.82
C PRO A 17 60.30 32.03 -54.61
N SER A 18 59.00 31.95 -54.92
CA SER A 18 58.19 30.82 -55.43
C SER A 18 58.54 29.37 -55.06
N GLY A 19 57.71 28.79 -54.19
CA GLY A 19 57.53 27.35 -54.06
C GLY A 19 56.45 27.05 -53.02
N ASN A 20 55.23 26.72 -53.46
CA ASN A 20 54.21 26.19 -52.55
C ASN A 20 54.67 24.79 -52.08
N PRO A 21 54.76 24.53 -50.77
CA PRO A 21 55.15 23.22 -50.23
C PRO A 21 53.92 22.29 -50.08
N PRO A 22 54.14 20.98 -49.84
CA PRO A 22 53.15 19.93 -50.03
C PRO A 22 52.19 19.78 -48.84
N GLU A 23 51.05 19.13 -49.11
CA GLU A 23 50.06 18.69 -48.14
C GLU A 23 50.70 17.92 -46.97
N ALA A 24 50.48 18.41 -45.74
CA ALA A 24 50.67 17.63 -44.52
C ALA A 24 49.58 17.96 -43.49
N ASP A 25 48.96 16.89 -42.99
CA ASP A 25 48.23 16.72 -41.74
C ASP A 25 47.00 17.59 -41.42
N ARG A 26 45.82 17.10 -41.82
CA ARG A 26 44.57 17.38 -41.10
C ARG A 26 44.51 16.51 -39.84
N GLY A 27 44.37 17.15 -38.68
CA GLY A 27 44.43 16.52 -37.36
C GLY A 27 43.28 15.56 -37.06
N PHE A 28 43.51 14.70 -36.06
CA PHE A 28 42.56 13.73 -35.51
C PHE A 28 41.15 14.29 -35.15
N PRO A 29 40.99 15.55 -34.69
CA PRO A 29 39.67 16.14 -34.44
C PRO A 29 38.83 16.27 -35.71
N ASP A 30 39.45 16.69 -36.82
CA ASP A 30 38.75 16.92 -38.09
C ASP A 30 38.25 15.61 -38.70
N ARG A 31 38.99 14.50 -38.50
CA ARG A 31 38.55 13.16 -38.93
C ARG A 31 37.35 12.64 -38.14
N ILE A 32 37.23 13.02 -36.86
CA ILE A 32 36.07 12.66 -36.04
C ILE A 32 34.86 13.49 -36.46
N THR A 33 35.04 14.79 -36.70
CA THR A 33 33.97 15.67 -37.18
C THR A 33 33.46 15.21 -38.55
N ASP A 34 34.37 14.87 -39.48
CA ASP A 34 34.02 14.29 -40.79
C ASP A 34 33.31 12.93 -40.68
N ALA A 35 33.73 12.09 -39.72
CA ALA A 35 33.09 10.79 -39.48
C ALA A 35 31.68 10.95 -38.88
N ILE A 36 31.49 11.91 -37.98
CA ILE A 36 30.20 12.27 -37.40
C ILE A 36 29.28 12.87 -38.48
N GLU A 37 29.77 13.78 -39.30
CA GLU A 37 28.99 14.35 -40.40
C GLU A 37 28.61 13.30 -41.44
N ARG A 38 29.51 12.38 -41.79
CA ARG A 38 29.20 11.25 -42.67
C ARG A 38 28.19 10.29 -42.04
N PHE A 39 28.27 10.06 -40.73
CA PHE A 39 27.30 9.22 -40.01
C PHE A 39 25.92 9.88 -39.92
N VAL A 40 25.87 11.19 -39.68
CA VAL A 40 24.63 11.99 -39.69
C VAL A 40 24.03 12.01 -41.09
N HIS A 41 24.83 12.21 -42.13
CA HIS A 41 24.36 12.15 -43.53
C HIS A 41 23.90 10.76 -43.93
N LEU A 42 24.59 9.70 -43.50
CA LEU A 42 24.17 8.31 -43.75
C LEU A 42 22.88 7.99 -42.99
N PHE A 43 22.74 8.47 -41.76
CA PHE A 43 21.52 8.33 -40.97
C PHE A 43 20.36 9.12 -41.59
N ASP A 44 20.58 10.34 -42.06
CA ASP A 44 19.56 11.15 -42.75
C ASP A 44 19.19 10.54 -44.12
N TYR A 45 20.15 9.94 -44.86
CA TYR A 45 19.92 9.25 -46.13
C TYR A 45 19.19 7.91 -45.97
N VAL A 46 19.50 7.16 -44.90
CA VAL A 46 18.82 5.89 -44.57
C VAL A 46 17.46 6.14 -43.93
N SER A 47 17.29 7.24 -43.18
CA SER A 47 16.01 7.61 -42.56
C SER A 47 15.08 8.43 -43.46
N THR A 48 15.55 8.99 -44.58
CA THR A 48 14.71 9.76 -45.52
C THR A 48 13.55 8.95 -46.11
N PRO A 49 13.75 7.69 -46.56
CA PRO A 49 12.66 6.82 -47.01
C PRO A 49 11.65 6.49 -45.90
N PHE A 50 12.10 6.50 -44.64
CA PHE A 50 11.25 6.28 -43.48
C PHE A 50 10.50 7.54 -43.07
N ARG A 51 11.13 8.72 -43.07
CA ARG A 51 10.54 10.03 -42.72
C ARG A 51 9.37 10.44 -43.63
N SER A 52 9.43 10.07 -44.91
CA SER A 52 8.39 10.38 -45.91
C SER A 52 7.22 9.39 -45.92
N SER A 53 7.29 8.27 -45.16
CA SER A 53 6.17 7.35 -45.09
C SER A 53 5.03 7.97 -44.27
N TRP A 54 3.81 7.96 -44.83
CA TRP A 54 2.58 8.36 -44.12
C TRP A 54 2.47 7.68 -42.74
N LEU A 55 3.00 6.46 -42.63
CA LEU A 55 3.08 5.67 -41.41
C LEU A 55 4.04 6.28 -40.38
N TYR A 56 5.29 6.62 -40.72
CA TYR A 56 6.25 7.25 -39.80
C TYR A 56 5.78 8.64 -39.38
N CYS A 57 5.39 9.49 -40.33
CA CYS A 57 4.82 10.79 -40.01
C CYS A 57 3.56 10.62 -39.13
N GLY A 58 2.74 9.59 -39.37
CA GLY A 58 1.59 9.24 -38.54
C GLY A 58 1.99 8.82 -37.11
N ILE A 59 3.01 7.96 -36.97
CA ILE A 59 3.52 7.43 -35.71
C ILE A 59 4.24 8.52 -34.92
N GLU A 60 5.18 9.26 -35.52
CA GLU A 60 5.89 10.37 -34.90
C GLU A 60 4.90 11.42 -34.39
N ARG A 61 3.86 11.75 -35.17
CA ARG A 61 2.79 12.66 -34.74
C ARG A 61 2.02 12.12 -33.53
N ARG A 62 1.70 10.82 -33.49
CA ARG A 62 1.01 10.18 -32.36
C ARG A 62 1.91 10.08 -31.12
N ILE A 63 3.20 9.79 -31.28
CA ILE A 63 4.18 9.73 -30.20
C ILE A 63 4.43 11.13 -29.63
N ARG A 64 4.61 12.14 -30.48
CA ARG A 64 4.72 13.55 -30.05
C ARG A 64 3.44 14.00 -29.34
N TRP A 65 2.26 13.47 -29.73
CA TRP A 65 0.97 13.66 -29.05
C TRP A 65 0.88 12.99 -27.67
N LEU A 66 1.47 11.81 -27.52
CA LEU A 66 1.54 11.09 -26.25
C LEU A 66 2.53 11.74 -25.27
N ILE A 67 3.69 12.19 -25.75
CA ILE A 67 4.80 12.63 -24.87
C ILE A 67 4.69 14.10 -24.44
N GLY A 68 4.07 14.96 -25.25
CA GLY A 68 4.05 16.41 -24.97
C GLY A 68 3.20 16.86 -23.77
N ASN A 69 2.41 15.97 -23.14
CA ASN A 69 1.80 16.18 -21.82
C ASN A 69 1.94 14.88 -21.01
N PRO A 70 3.14 14.59 -20.47
CA PRO A 70 3.46 13.25 -19.96
C PRO A 70 2.62 12.86 -18.74
N LEU A 71 2.13 13.82 -17.96
CA LEU A 71 1.22 13.57 -16.84
C LEU A 71 -0.14 13.06 -17.30
N LEU A 72 -0.73 13.66 -18.34
CA LEU A 72 -2.03 13.27 -18.88
C LEU A 72 -1.97 11.87 -19.50
N SER A 73 -0.97 11.61 -20.35
CA SER A 73 -0.78 10.29 -20.96
C SER A 73 -0.31 9.24 -19.94
N GLY A 74 0.41 9.65 -18.90
CA GLY A 74 0.82 8.80 -17.79
C GLY A 74 -0.37 8.24 -16.99
N GLN A 75 -1.47 9.00 -16.86
CA GLN A 75 -2.68 8.51 -16.19
C GLN A 75 -3.34 7.35 -16.95
N ILE A 76 -3.46 7.45 -18.28
CA ILE A 76 -3.98 6.37 -19.12
C ILE A 76 -3.07 5.15 -18.99
N ALA A 77 -1.75 5.34 -19.09
CA ALA A 77 -0.77 4.26 -18.95
C ALA A 77 -0.85 3.59 -17.57
N LEU A 78 -1.03 4.38 -16.49
CA LEU A 78 -1.20 3.88 -15.13
C LEU A 78 -2.47 3.04 -14.98
N TYR A 79 -3.62 3.52 -15.49
CA TYR A 79 -4.87 2.76 -15.45
C TYR A 79 -4.78 1.47 -16.25
N LEU A 80 -4.16 1.50 -17.43
CA LEU A 80 -3.86 0.29 -18.20
C LEU A 80 -2.97 -0.66 -17.40
N ALA A 81 -1.88 -0.17 -16.79
CA ALA A 81 -0.97 -0.98 -16.00
C ALA A 81 -1.65 -1.60 -14.75
N ILE A 82 -2.49 -0.86 -14.04
CA ILE A 82 -3.29 -1.36 -12.91
C ILE A 82 -4.29 -2.41 -13.38
N ALA A 83 -5.04 -2.10 -14.45
CA ALA A 83 -6.04 -3.00 -14.99
C ALA A 83 -5.41 -4.30 -15.50
N TRP A 84 -4.20 -4.25 -16.04
CA TRP A 84 -3.44 -5.41 -16.51
C TRP A 84 -2.64 -6.13 -15.41
N GLY A 85 -2.61 -5.61 -14.18
CA GLY A 85 -1.88 -6.22 -13.07
C GLY A 85 -0.37 -6.00 -13.08
N VAL A 86 0.12 -5.12 -13.95
CA VAL A 86 1.54 -4.71 -14.03
C VAL A 86 1.92 -3.84 -12.83
N VAL A 87 0.99 -3.03 -12.33
CA VAL A 87 1.22 -2.12 -11.19
C VAL A 87 0.20 -2.39 -10.08
N GLY A 88 0.71 -2.63 -8.87
CA GLY A 88 -0.09 -2.69 -7.65
C GLY A 88 -0.99 -3.92 -7.52
N SER A 89 -0.76 -4.97 -8.31
CA SER A 89 -1.40 -6.28 -8.16
C SER A 89 -1.12 -6.88 -6.78
N GLU A 90 0.12 -6.78 -6.30
CA GLU A 90 0.52 -7.16 -4.94
C GLU A 90 -0.26 -6.41 -3.85
N LEU A 91 -0.71 -5.18 -4.13
CA LEU A 91 -1.50 -4.35 -3.20
C LEU A 91 -3.02 -4.49 -3.40
N GLY A 92 -3.47 -5.38 -4.31
CA GLY A 92 -4.88 -5.59 -4.62
C GLY A 92 -5.53 -4.49 -5.47
N LEU A 93 -4.75 -3.59 -6.10
CA LEU A 93 -5.31 -2.52 -6.94
C LEU A 93 -6.07 -3.09 -8.15
N THR A 94 -5.57 -4.18 -8.73
CA THR A 94 -6.23 -4.87 -9.84
C THR A 94 -7.58 -5.45 -9.42
N ASP A 95 -7.68 -5.97 -8.19
CA ASP A 95 -8.93 -6.50 -7.63
C ASP A 95 -9.93 -5.38 -7.33
N LEU A 96 -9.47 -4.21 -6.91
CA LEU A 96 -10.32 -3.01 -6.76
C LEU A 96 -10.83 -2.48 -8.10
N PHE A 97 -10.02 -2.59 -9.17
CA PHE A 97 -10.43 -2.20 -10.52
C PHE A 97 -11.46 -3.18 -11.09
N TRP A 98 -11.19 -4.48 -10.99
CA TRP A 98 -12.08 -5.57 -11.41
C TRP A 98 -12.97 -6.06 -10.25
N HIS A 99 -13.53 -5.13 -9.49
CA HIS A 99 -14.27 -5.37 -8.25
C HIS A 99 -15.36 -6.44 -8.38
N GLU A 100 -15.60 -7.26 -7.35
CA GLU A 100 -16.56 -8.38 -7.48
C GLU A 100 -18.03 -7.93 -7.56
N ASN A 101 -18.34 -6.80 -6.91
CA ASN A 101 -19.67 -6.20 -6.97
C ASN A 101 -19.97 -5.67 -8.39
N ALA A 102 -20.94 -6.31 -9.03
CA ALA A 102 -21.53 -5.94 -10.32
C ALA A 102 -21.74 -4.43 -10.51
N TRP A 103 -22.30 -3.77 -9.49
CA TRP A 103 -22.65 -2.36 -9.59
C TRP A 103 -21.44 -1.45 -9.46
N SER A 104 -20.46 -1.83 -8.65
CA SER A 104 -19.15 -1.17 -8.61
C SER A 104 -18.48 -1.24 -9.98
N GLN A 105 -18.49 -2.40 -10.66
CA GLN A 105 -17.86 -2.55 -11.97
C GLN A 105 -18.47 -1.64 -13.05
N PHE A 106 -19.80 -1.54 -13.08
CA PHE A 106 -20.47 -0.61 -13.98
C PHE A 106 -19.97 0.82 -13.76
N TRP A 107 -19.94 1.28 -12.52
CA TRP A 107 -19.50 2.64 -12.23
C TRP A 107 -17.99 2.85 -12.42
N VAL A 108 -17.16 1.82 -12.20
CA VAL A 108 -15.74 1.87 -12.59
C VAL A 108 -15.60 2.02 -14.11
N GLY A 109 -16.45 1.34 -14.90
CA GLY A 109 -16.54 1.52 -16.35
C GLY A 109 -16.87 2.96 -16.75
N VAL A 110 -17.91 3.54 -16.12
CA VAL A 110 -18.31 4.95 -16.33
C VAL A 110 -17.15 5.89 -15.98
N GLY A 111 -16.58 5.74 -14.79
CA GLY A 111 -15.47 6.57 -14.30
C GLY A 111 -14.24 6.51 -15.21
N THR A 112 -13.89 5.31 -15.68
CA THR A 112 -12.75 5.11 -16.60
C THR A 112 -13.00 5.75 -17.96
N SER A 113 -14.20 5.58 -18.53
CA SER A 113 -14.58 6.21 -19.80
C SER A 113 -14.49 7.72 -19.73
N TRP A 114 -15.03 8.31 -18.66
CA TRP A 114 -15.04 9.76 -18.47
C TRP A 114 -13.66 10.33 -18.15
N LEU A 115 -12.84 9.61 -17.36
CA LEU A 115 -11.46 9.99 -17.11
C LEU A 115 -10.66 10.02 -18.41
N PHE A 116 -10.71 8.94 -19.19
CA PHE A 116 -10.02 8.90 -20.49
C PHE A 116 -10.54 9.98 -21.42
N GLY A 117 -11.85 10.24 -21.44
CA GLY A 117 -12.46 11.29 -22.24
C GLY A 117 -11.94 12.67 -21.84
N THR A 118 -11.82 12.92 -20.54
CA THR A 118 -11.31 14.18 -19.98
C THR A 118 -9.84 14.38 -20.32
N VAL A 119 -9.00 13.36 -20.10
CA VAL A 119 -7.57 13.37 -20.46
C VAL A 119 -7.39 13.69 -21.95
N LEU A 120 -8.14 13.00 -22.81
CA LEU A 120 -8.12 13.22 -24.26
C LEU A 120 -8.54 14.65 -24.63
N PHE A 121 -9.64 15.13 -24.04
CA PHE A 121 -10.18 16.46 -24.29
C PHE A 121 -9.24 17.59 -23.83
N VAL A 122 -8.68 17.49 -22.63
CA VAL A 122 -7.73 18.47 -22.09
C VAL A 122 -6.42 18.48 -22.89
N ASN A 123 -5.92 17.32 -23.32
CA ASN A 123 -4.71 17.26 -24.15
C ASN A 123 -4.93 17.93 -25.51
N ILE A 124 -6.12 17.83 -26.10
CA ILE A 124 -6.49 18.58 -27.31
C ILE A 124 -6.46 20.10 -27.06
N LEU A 125 -7.05 20.55 -25.94
CA LEU A 125 -7.09 21.97 -25.58
C LEU A 125 -5.68 22.57 -25.43
N LEU A 126 -4.80 21.88 -24.70
CA LEU A 126 -3.46 22.39 -24.36
C LEU A 126 -2.51 22.52 -25.57
N ARG A 127 -2.69 21.68 -26.58
CA ARG A 127 -1.83 21.71 -27.78
C ARG A 127 -2.24 22.76 -28.80
N GLY A 128 -3.41 23.36 -28.63
CA GLY A 128 -4.06 24.13 -29.68
C GLY A 128 -4.50 23.19 -30.80
N PHE A 129 -5.78 23.20 -31.13
CA PHE A 129 -6.26 22.48 -32.31
C PHE A 129 -5.65 23.14 -33.56
N ALA A 130 -4.56 22.58 -34.08
CA ALA A 130 -3.82 23.12 -35.24
C ALA A 130 -4.77 23.15 -36.46
N PRO A 131 -5.21 24.32 -36.91
CA PRO A 131 -6.36 24.37 -37.78
C PRO A 131 -6.04 24.42 -39.28
N ASP A 132 -4.76 24.33 -39.66
CA ASP A 132 -4.31 24.05 -41.06
C ASP A 132 -4.65 22.62 -41.51
N ARG A 133 -5.35 21.90 -40.63
CA ARG A 133 -5.73 20.49 -40.75
C ARG A 133 -7.25 20.33 -40.90
N LEU A 134 -7.97 21.42 -41.19
CA LEU A 134 -9.36 21.37 -41.58
C LEU A 134 -9.45 21.51 -43.11
N PRO A 135 -9.95 20.52 -43.88
CA PRO A 135 -10.42 20.80 -45.24
C PRO A 135 -11.53 21.86 -45.16
N ASP A 136 -11.36 22.93 -45.93
CA ASP A 136 -12.20 24.13 -45.98
C ASP A 136 -13.57 23.88 -46.61
N SER A 137 -13.84 22.70 -47.17
CA SER A 137 -15.13 22.39 -47.79
C SER A 137 -15.59 20.94 -47.63
N PRO A 138 -16.91 20.66 -47.74
CA PRO A 138 -17.47 19.30 -47.62
C PRO A 138 -17.24 18.41 -48.86
N THR A 139 -16.58 18.89 -49.92
CA THR A 139 -16.74 18.32 -51.28
C THR A 139 -15.70 17.29 -51.73
N GLU A 140 -14.73 16.86 -50.91
CA GLU A 140 -13.80 15.82 -51.35
C GLU A 140 -14.31 14.39 -51.09
N THR A 141 -14.70 13.74 -52.18
CA THR A 141 -15.28 12.40 -52.30
C THR A 141 -14.24 11.30 -52.10
N ALA A 142 -14.37 10.54 -51.00
CA ALA A 142 -13.69 9.26 -50.85
C ALA A 142 -14.68 8.24 -50.25
N TRP A 143 -14.81 7.09 -50.92
CA TRP A 143 -15.81 6.05 -50.68
C TRP A 143 -15.74 5.38 -49.28
N TRP A 144 -14.63 5.55 -48.55
CA TRP A 144 -14.50 5.12 -47.15
C TRP A 144 -15.28 6.02 -46.15
N ARG A 145 -15.86 7.14 -46.60
CA ARG A 145 -16.58 8.11 -45.73
C ARG A 145 -17.94 7.63 -45.21
N TRP A 146 -18.57 6.62 -45.82
CA TRP A 146 -19.92 6.19 -45.44
C TRP A 146 -19.99 5.43 -44.10
N TRP A 147 -18.89 4.80 -43.67
CA TRP A 147 -18.83 4.10 -42.38
C TRP A 147 -18.06 4.86 -41.29
N VAL A 148 -17.24 5.85 -41.66
CA VAL A 148 -16.23 6.46 -40.77
C VAL A 148 -16.59 7.86 -40.25
N PHE A 149 -17.69 8.50 -40.69
CA PHE A 149 -17.96 9.90 -40.32
C PHE A 149 -19.31 10.21 -39.65
N THR A 150 -20.14 9.22 -39.31
CA THR A 150 -21.48 9.50 -38.76
C THR A 150 -21.51 9.70 -37.24
N HIS A 151 -20.57 9.14 -36.47
CA HIS A 151 -20.63 9.12 -35.01
C HIS A 151 -19.70 10.17 -34.37
N SER A 152 -20.27 11.28 -33.88
CA SER A 152 -19.57 12.29 -33.08
C SER A 152 -20.09 12.27 -31.66
N LEU A 153 -19.20 12.23 -30.65
CA LEU A 153 -19.59 12.45 -29.25
C LEU A 153 -20.10 13.87 -29.00
N PHE A 154 -19.72 14.83 -29.84
CA PHE A 154 -20.15 16.22 -29.76
C PHE A 154 -20.91 16.60 -31.03
N PRO A 155 -22.22 16.29 -31.14
CA PRO A 155 -23.05 16.81 -32.22
C PRO A 155 -23.08 18.34 -32.11
N SER A 156 -22.69 19.04 -33.17
CA SER A 156 -22.69 20.50 -33.21
C SER A 156 -22.75 20.99 -34.66
N LEU A 157 -23.37 22.15 -34.86
CA LEU A 157 -23.35 22.89 -36.13
C LEU A 157 -21.94 23.40 -36.45
N ASN A 158 -21.10 23.61 -35.43
CA ASN A 158 -19.70 23.97 -35.63
C ASN A 158 -18.89 22.74 -36.11
N PRO A 159 -18.30 22.77 -37.32
CA PRO A 159 -17.59 21.61 -37.88
C PRO A 159 -16.33 21.25 -37.08
N GLY A 160 -15.70 22.21 -36.41
CA GLY A 160 -14.54 21.97 -35.56
C GLY A 160 -14.90 21.16 -34.32
N ILE A 161 -16.01 21.48 -33.65
CA ILE A 161 -16.48 20.73 -32.48
C ILE A 161 -16.88 19.30 -32.86
N ARG A 162 -17.60 19.15 -33.99
CA ARG A 162 -18.00 17.84 -34.49
C ARG A 162 -16.79 16.94 -34.78
N ARG A 163 -15.70 17.49 -35.33
CA ARG A 163 -14.46 16.72 -35.60
C ARG A 163 -13.74 16.34 -34.31
N VAL A 164 -13.72 17.20 -33.29
CA VAL A 164 -13.20 16.85 -31.96
C VAL A 164 -14.00 15.69 -31.37
N GLY A 165 -15.33 15.74 -31.45
CA GLY A 165 -16.20 14.66 -30.97
C GLY A 165 -16.00 13.33 -31.71
N GLN A 166 -15.78 13.35 -33.03
CA GLN A 166 -15.40 12.16 -33.80
C GLN A 166 -14.04 11.59 -33.38
N TRP A 167 -13.05 12.46 -33.22
CA TRP A 167 -11.71 12.04 -32.81
C TRP A 167 -11.72 11.39 -31.42
N MET A 168 -12.44 11.99 -30.47
CA MET A 168 -12.59 11.43 -29.12
C MET A 168 -13.29 10.08 -29.14
N PHE A 169 -14.34 9.91 -29.95
CA PHE A 169 -15.04 8.63 -30.10
C PHE A 169 -14.06 7.50 -30.45
N TYR A 170 -13.25 7.68 -31.50
CA TYR A 170 -12.31 6.66 -31.95
C TYR A 170 -11.19 6.35 -30.95
N TRP A 171 -10.63 7.38 -30.30
CA TRP A 171 -9.58 7.15 -29.31
C TRP A 171 -10.12 6.45 -28.06
N LEU A 172 -11.32 6.81 -27.60
CA LEU A 172 -11.96 6.10 -26.49
C LEU A 172 -12.27 4.64 -26.84
N THR A 173 -12.79 4.38 -28.05
CA THR A 173 -12.99 3.01 -28.52
C THR A 173 -11.67 2.24 -28.61
N GLY A 174 -10.61 2.85 -29.12
CA GLY A 174 -9.28 2.24 -29.17
C GLY A 174 -8.71 1.93 -27.77
N LEU A 175 -8.89 2.84 -26.80
CA LEU A 175 -8.48 2.62 -25.42
C LEU A 175 -9.30 1.50 -24.75
N PHE A 176 -10.60 1.39 -25.05
CA PHE A 176 -11.41 0.26 -24.60
C PHE A 176 -10.90 -1.07 -25.15
N VAL A 177 -10.57 -1.12 -26.45
CA VAL A 177 -10.02 -2.32 -27.09
C VAL A 177 -8.74 -2.75 -26.36
N ILE A 178 -7.81 -1.82 -26.12
CA ILE A 178 -6.56 -2.11 -25.42
C ILE A 178 -6.81 -2.52 -23.95
N LEU A 179 -7.68 -1.81 -23.24
CA LEU A 179 -7.94 -2.03 -21.82
C LEU A 179 -8.62 -3.38 -21.56
N TYR A 180 -9.64 -3.72 -22.35
CA TYR A 180 -10.52 -4.86 -22.10
C TYR A 180 -10.34 -5.98 -23.14
N LEU A 181 -10.51 -5.70 -24.43
CA LEU A 181 -10.54 -6.76 -25.45
C LEU A 181 -9.19 -7.46 -25.62
N VAL A 182 -8.08 -6.69 -25.68
CA VAL A 182 -6.74 -7.28 -25.77
C VAL A 182 -6.42 -8.06 -24.50
N LYS A 183 -6.88 -7.60 -23.33
CA LYS A 183 -6.70 -8.33 -22.07
C LYS A 183 -7.45 -9.66 -22.09
N VAL A 184 -8.71 -9.69 -22.53
CA VAL A 184 -9.50 -10.93 -22.67
C VAL A 184 -8.83 -11.89 -23.65
N LEU A 185 -8.38 -11.40 -24.81
CA LEU A 185 -7.66 -12.21 -25.80
C LEU A 185 -6.33 -12.76 -25.26
N ALA A 186 -5.55 -11.94 -24.55
CA ALA A 186 -4.28 -12.38 -23.95
C ALA A 186 -4.50 -13.48 -22.90
N ILE A 187 -5.58 -13.37 -22.14
CA ILE A 187 -6.00 -14.37 -21.14
C ILE A 187 -6.40 -15.69 -21.83
N GLU A 188 -7.23 -15.63 -22.89
CA GLU A 188 -7.61 -16.78 -23.74
C GLU A 188 -6.41 -17.48 -24.38
N VAL A 189 -5.51 -16.71 -24.99
CA VAL A 189 -4.30 -17.24 -25.63
C VAL A 189 -3.36 -17.87 -24.60
N GLY A 190 -3.15 -17.23 -23.43
CA GLY A 190 -2.30 -17.74 -22.36
C GLY A 190 -2.70 -19.13 -21.85
N GLN A 191 -4.00 -19.42 -21.74
CA GLN A 191 -4.48 -20.76 -21.35
C GLN A 191 -4.15 -21.85 -22.34
N THR A 192 -4.06 -21.50 -23.62
CA THR A 192 -3.78 -22.48 -24.68
C THR A 192 -2.33 -22.98 -24.59
N PHE A 193 -1.45 -22.24 -23.91
CA PHE A 193 -0.01 -22.53 -23.78
C PHE A 193 0.42 -23.01 -22.38
N THR A 194 -0.31 -22.73 -21.30
CA THR A 194 0.04 -23.16 -19.94
C THR A 194 -0.91 -24.23 -19.40
N THR A 195 -0.69 -25.49 -19.77
CA THR A 195 -1.27 -26.65 -19.05
C THR A 195 -0.43 -26.93 -17.80
N GLY A 196 -0.73 -26.22 -16.70
CA GLY A 196 -0.19 -26.55 -15.38
C GLY A 196 0.64 -25.46 -14.72
N ALA A 197 -0.04 -24.50 -14.08
CA ALA A 197 0.35 -23.82 -12.84
C ALA A 197 -0.68 -22.70 -12.59
N GLY A 198 -1.09 -22.51 -11.33
CA GLY A 198 -2.31 -21.79 -10.97
C GLY A 198 -2.36 -20.34 -11.42
N SER A 199 -3.17 -20.04 -12.43
CA SER A 199 -3.66 -18.68 -12.69
C SER A 199 -5.09 -18.55 -12.16
N SER A 200 -5.22 -18.10 -10.91
CA SER A 200 -6.47 -17.71 -10.26
C SER A 200 -7.25 -16.59 -10.98
N GLY A 201 -6.67 -15.98 -12.03
CA GLY A 201 -7.27 -14.88 -12.78
C GLY A 201 -8.51 -15.23 -13.61
N TRP A 202 -8.76 -16.51 -13.90
CA TRP A 202 -9.80 -16.92 -14.85
C TRP A 202 -11.23 -16.96 -14.30
N GLN A 203 -11.43 -17.22 -13.01
CA GLN A 203 -12.79 -17.33 -12.48
C GLN A 203 -13.52 -15.97 -12.35
N ALA A 204 -12.83 -14.85 -12.60
CA ALA A 204 -13.34 -13.50 -12.32
C ALA A 204 -13.68 -12.63 -13.56
N LEU A 205 -13.17 -12.88 -14.77
CA LEU A 205 -13.29 -11.91 -15.87
C LEU A 205 -14.48 -12.10 -16.85
N PRO A 206 -14.88 -13.32 -17.29
CA PRO A 206 -15.84 -13.45 -18.40
C PRO A 206 -17.26 -12.98 -18.08
N TYR A 207 -17.78 -13.31 -16.88
CA TYR A 207 -19.13 -12.88 -16.46
C TYR A 207 -19.15 -11.49 -15.83
N ARG A 208 -18.01 -11.03 -15.26
CA ARG A 208 -17.93 -9.77 -14.53
C ARG A 208 -17.53 -8.59 -15.45
N GLY A 209 -16.83 -8.83 -16.56
CA GLY A 209 -16.45 -7.77 -17.51
C GLY A 209 -17.61 -7.09 -18.26
N LEU A 210 -18.78 -7.74 -18.37
CA LEU A 210 -19.92 -7.21 -19.13
C LEU A 210 -20.49 -5.92 -18.54
N LEU A 211 -20.61 -5.84 -17.22
CA LEU A 211 -21.12 -4.62 -16.56
C LEU A 211 -20.12 -3.48 -16.63
N PHE A 212 -18.82 -3.78 -16.55
CA PHE A 212 -17.78 -2.80 -16.86
C PHE A 212 -17.94 -2.26 -18.28
N CYS A 213 -18.15 -3.13 -19.28
CA CYS A 213 -18.37 -2.71 -20.67
C CYS A 213 -19.62 -1.84 -20.80
N ALA A 214 -20.75 -2.27 -20.22
CA ALA A 214 -21.98 -1.50 -20.20
C ALA A 214 -21.78 -0.12 -19.57
N GLY A 215 -21.04 -0.05 -18.45
CA GLY A 215 -20.63 1.18 -17.80
C GLY A 215 -19.79 2.07 -18.71
N TYR A 216 -18.74 1.51 -19.31
CA TYR A 216 -17.84 2.23 -20.21
C TYR A 216 -18.59 2.85 -21.40
N PHE A 217 -19.47 2.09 -22.06
CA PHE A 217 -20.27 2.59 -23.19
C PHE A 217 -21.42 3.52 -22.76
N SER A 218 -21.99 3.34 -21.56
CA SER A 218 -22.93 4.32 -21.01
C SER A 218 -22.27 5.69 -20.83
N GLY A 219 -20.95 5.72 -20.59
CA GLY A 219 -20.15 6.93 -20.62
C GLY A 219 -20.22 7.68 -21.96
N PHE A 220 -20.20 6.96 -23.09
CA PHE A 220 -20.32 7.54 -24.44
C PHE A 220 -21.70 8.16 -24.63
N VAL A 221 -22.74 7.42 -24.24
CA VAL A 221 -24.13 7.87 -24.32
C VAL A 221 -24.32 9.12 -23.47
N ALA A 222 -23.80 9.12 -22.25
CA ALA A 222 -23.89 10.27 -21.35
C ALA A 222 -23.18 11.51 -21.91
N ILE A 223 -21.96 11.37 -22.45
CA ILE A 223 -21.22 12.47 -23.10
C ILE A 223 -22.03 13.03 -24.28
N TYR A 224 -22.58 12.15 -25.11
CA TYR A 224 -23.39 12.53 -26.27
C TYR A 224 -24.66 13.29 -25.86
N LEU A 225 -25.42 12.77 -24.90
CA LEU A 225 -26.63 13.40 -24.38
C LEU A 225 -26.33 14.74 -23.70
N LEU A 226 -25.24 14.84 -22.93
CA LEU A 226 -24.81 16.10 -22.33
C LEU A 226 -24.42 17.13 -23.38
N SER A 227 -23.78 16.72 -24.47
CA SER A 227 -23.48 17.62 -25.59
C SER A 227 -24.73 18.07 -26.34
N LEU A 228 -25.73 17.19 -26.48
CA LEU A 228 -27.03 17.57 -27.07
C LEU A 228 -27.77 18.56 -26.18
N PHE A 229 -27.80 18.30 -24.87
CA PHE A 229 -28.41 19.18 -23.90
C PHE A 229 -27.74 20.55 -23.92
N ASP A 230 -26.40 20.59 -23.81
CA ASP A 230 -25.59 21.81 -23.91
C ASP A 230 -25.86 22.61 -25.19
N ALA A 231 -26.01 21.93 -26.33
CA ALA A 231 -26.41 22.57 -27.60
C ALA A 231 -27.87 23.06 -27.61
N ALA A 232 -28.79 22.33 -26.97
CA ALA A 232 -30.21 22.69 -26.93
C ALA A 232 -30.48 23.92 -26.06
N ILE A 233 -29.70 24.13 -25.00
CA ILE A 233 -29.82 25.30 -24.11
C ILE A 233 -28.79 26.40 -24.38
N GLU A 234 -28.02 26.28 -25.47
CA GLU A 234 -26.94 27.20 -25.85
C GLU A 234 -25.93 27.48 -24.71
N LEU A 235 -25.67 26.49 -23.86
CA LEU A 235 -24.88 26.70 -22.63
C LEU A 235 -23.43 27.04 -22.96
N ARG A 236 -22.79 26.30 -23.88
CA ARG A 236 -21.43 26.60 -24.36
C ARG A 236 -21.34 27.98 -25.03
N GLU A 237 -22.36 28.41 -25.77
CA GLU A 237 -22.39 29.73 -26.38
C GLU A 237 -22.55 30.82 -25.31
N ALA A 238 -23.42 30.61 -24.31
CA ALA A 238 -23.63 31.54 -23.20
C ALA A 238 -22.38 31.71 -22.34
N VAL A 239 -21.68 30.60 -22.03
CA VAL A 239 -20.40 30.62 -21.31
C VAL A 239 -19.34 31.31 -22.17
N ALA A 240 -19.22 30.96 -23.44
CA ALA A 240 -18.24 31.54 -24.36
C ALA A 240 -18.37 33.06 -24.53
N ARG A 241 -19.58 33.64 -24.38
CA ARG A 241 -19.83 35.09 -24.45
C ARG A 241 -19.25 35.88 -23.27
N ARG A 242 -18.88 35.25 -22.16
CA ARG A 242 -18.35 35.95 -20.98
C ARG A 242 -16.90 36.40 -21.17
N GLY A 243 -16.59 37.68 -20.89
CA GLY A 243 -15.29 38.31 -21.19
C GLY A 243 -14.05 37.75 -20.47
N TRP A 244 -14.20 37.17 -19.28
CA TRP A 244 -13.15 36.54 -18.47
C TRP A 244 -12.58 35.20 -19.00
N LEU A 245 -13.12 34.66 -20.09
CA LEU A 245 -12.56 33.49 -20.80
C LEU A 245 -11.37 33.86 -21.68
N VAL A 246 -11.12 35.15 -21.87
CA VAL A 246 -10.16 35.70 -22.83
C VAL A 246 -9.00 36.26 -22.01
N SER A 247 -7.76 35.83 -22.31
CA SER A 247 -6.60 36.68 -22.07
C SER A 247 -6.85 37.98 -22.85
N PRO A 248 -6.66 39.18 -22.29
CA PRO A 248 -6.88 40.46 -22.99
C PRO A 248 -6.17 40.55 -24.35
N GLU A 249 -5.18 39.68 -24.54
CA GLU A 249 -4.36 39.49 -25.73
C GLU A 249 -4.92 38.32 -26.56
N GLY A 250 -5.55 38.66 -27.68
CA GLY A 250 -6.21 37.72 -28.59
C GLY A 250 -5.26 36.66 -29.14
N VAL A 251 -5.83 35.46 -29.35
CA VAL A 251 -5.21 34.30 -29.98
C VAL A 251 -4.00 33.73 -29.24
N VAL A 252 -4.07 32.44 -28.90
CA VAL A 252 -2.90 31.64 -28.52
C VAL A 252 -1.94 31.65 -29.71
N CYS A 253 -0.97 32.57 -29.73
CA CYS A 253 0.06 32.56 -30.77
C CYS A 253 0.74 31.19 -30.75
N CYS A 254 0.89 30.59 -31.92
CA CYS A 254 1.72 29.40 -32.09
C CYS A 254 3.15 29.76 -31.65
N ALA A 255 3.94 28.75 -31.25
CA ALA A 255 5.33 28.98 -30.88
C ALA A 255 6.08 29.61 -32.07
N GLY A 256 6.31 30.92 -32.03
CA GLY A 256 7.02 31.66 -33.09
C GLY A 256 6.52 33.09 -33.38
N ASP A 257 5.27 33.46 -33.08
CA ASP A 257 4.76 34.76 -33.54
C ASP A 257 5.05 35.91 -32.54
N PRO A 258 5.59 37.05 -33.01
CA PRO A 258 5.76 38.25 -32.19
C PRO A 258 4.45 39.04 -32.12
N GLU A 259 4.08 39.40 -30.89
CA GLU A 259 2.93 40.21 -30.45
C GLU A 259 1.50 39.64 -30.58
N PRO A 260 0.61 39.96 -29.62
CA PRO A 260 -0.77 39.49 -29.60
C PRO A 260 -1.68 40.29 -30.54
N ALA A 261 -2.30 39.62 -31.51
CA ALA A 261 -3.25 40.21 -32.43
C ALA A 261 -4.66 40.33 -31.81
N PRO A 262 -5.45 41.36 -32.16
CA PRO A 262 -6.86 41.47 -31.75
C PRO A 262 -7.69 40.25 -32.22
N ALA A 263 -8.75 39.93 -31.50
CA ALA A 263 -9.60 38.78 -31.83
C ALA A 263 -10.19 38.93 -33.24
N PRO A 264 -10.10 37.90 -34.10
CA PRO A 264 -10.56 37.99 -35.48
C PRO A 264 -12.07 38.24 -35.56
N GLN A 265 -12.50 39.06 -36.50
CA GLN A 265 -13.90 39.38 -36.79
C GLN A 265 -14.57 38.32 -37.69
N PRO A 266 -15.92 38.20 -37.70
CA PRO A 266 -16.61 37.31 -38.63
C PRO A 266 -16.23 37.62 -40.08
N GLY A 267 -15.66 36.64 -40.79
CA GLY A 267 -15.18 36.80 -42.17
C GLY A 267 -13.65 36.92 -42.30
N GLU A 268 -12.91 37.11 -41.20
CA GLU A 268 -11.45 37.12 -41.22
C GLU A 268 -10.84 35.70 -41.21
N PRO A 269 -9.69 35.48 -41.87
CA PRO A 269 -8.93 34.24 -41.77
C PRO A 269 -8.61 33.94 -40.30
N GLY A 270 -9.01 32.78 -39.80
CA GLY A 270 -8.81 32.43 -38.38
C GLY A 270 -10.04 32.55 -37.50
N PHE A 271 -11.11 33.23 -37.93
CA PHE A 271 -12.33 33.41 -37.13
C PHE A 271 -12.95 32.08 -36.68
N HIS A 272 -13.15 31.13 -37.59
CA HIS A 272 -13.72 29.83 -37.25
C HIS A 272 -12.86 29.06 -36.25
N ARG A 273 -11.53 29.18 -36.36
CA ARG A 273 -10.54 28.51 -35.52
C ARG A 273 -10.60 29.06 -34.10
N TYR A 274 -10.59 30.39 -34.00
CA TYR A 274 -10.76 31.12 -32.74
C TYR A 274 -12.10 30.83 -32.08
N HIS A 275 -13.20 30.85 -32.85
CA HIS A 275 -14.54 30.59 -32.36
C HIS A 275 -14.72 29.15 -31.85
N THR A 276 -14.22 28.14 -32.60
CA THR A 276 -14.20 26.75 -32.14
C THR A 276 -13.40 26.60 -30.84
N LEU A 277 -12.23 27.24 -30.74
CA LEU A 277 -11.42 27.18 -29.53
C LEU A 277 -12.16 27.76 -28.33
N ARG A 278 -12.85 28.90 -28.48
CA ARG A 278 -13.67 29.50 -27.40
C ARG A 278 -14.79 28.57 -26.93
N LEU A 279 -15.48 27.91 -27.86
CA LEU A 279 -16.55 26.97 -27.52
C LEU A 279 -16.01 25.73 -26.80
N LEU A 280 -14.84 25.20 -27.21
CA LEU A 280 -14.20 24.08 -26.50
C LEU A 280 -13.78 24.46 -25.07
N HIS A 281 -13.31 25.70 -24.85
CA HIS A 281 -13.03 26.19 -23.50
C HIS A 281 -14.29 26.33 -22.65
N ALA A 282 -15.38 26.84 -23.23
CA ALA A 282 -16.67 26.91 -22.56
C ALA A 282 -17.15 25.51 -22.14
N MET A 283 -17.03 24.52 -23.01
CA MET A 283 -17.31 23.11 -22.69
C MET A 283 -16.43 22.59 -21.54
N ALA A 284 -15.14 22.94 -21.51
CA ALA A 284 -14.22 22.56 -20.42
C ALA A 284 -14.64 23.15 -19.07
N ILE A 285 -15.07 24.42 -19.04
CA ILE A 285 -15.57 25.06 -17.81
C ILE A 285 -16.85 24.37 -17.35
N SER A 286 -17.83 24.16 -18.24
CA SER A 286 -19.07 23.47 -17.91
C SER A 286 -18.81 22.06 -17.37
N LEU A 287 -17.89 21.31 -17.98
CA LEU A 287 -17.46 19.99 -17.53
C LEU A 287 -16.83 20.06 -16.13
N GLY A 288 -15.89 20.99 -15.90
CA GLY A 288 -15.26 21.18 -14.59
C GLY A 288 -16.25 21.54 -13.49
N SER A 289 -17.22 22.41 -13.78
CA SER A 289 -18.31 22.76 -12.86
C SER A 289 -19.21 21.57 -12.55
N ALA A 290 -19.55 20.76 -13.56
CA ALA A 290 -20.34 19.54 -13.37
C ALA A 290 -19.60 18.52 -12.49
N ILE A 291 -18.32 18.26 -12.76
CA ILE A 291 -17.48 17.36 -11.95
C ILE A 291 -17.41 17.84 -10.50
N LEU A 292 -17.21 19.14 -10.28
CA LEU A 292 -17.16 19.72 -8.94
C LEU A 292 -18.49 19.57 -8.20
N ALA A 293 -19.62 19.81 -8.88
CA ALA A 293 -20.96 19.61 -8.32
C ALA A 293 -21.22 18.13 -7.98
N THR A 294 -20.80 17.20 -8.85
CA THR A 294 -20.89 15.76 -8.58
C THR A 294 -20.04 15.36 -7.38
N LEU A 295 -18.78 15.82 -7.29
CA LEU A 295 -17.92 15.57 -6.14
C LEU A 295 -18.51 16.14 -4.85
N ALA A 296 -19.06 17.36 -4.89
CA ALA A 296 -19.73 17.95 -3.73
C ALA A 296 -20.97 17.12 -3.31
N GLY A 297 -21.79 16.70 -4.28
CA GLY A 297 -22.95 15.83 -4.03
C GLY A 297 -22.54 14.48 -3.43
N VAL A 298 -21.46 13.88 -3.94
CA VAL A 298 -20.88 12.64 -3.40
C VAL A 298 -20.41 12.83 -1.96
N VAL A 299 -19.67 13.90 -1.67
CA VAL A 299 -19.20 14.20 -0.31
C VAL A 299 -20.37 14.42 0.65
N ILE A 300 -21.41 15.15 0.22
CA ILE A 300 -22.63 15.37 1.02
C ILE A 300 -23.35 14.05 1.26
N TRP A 301 -23.53 13.22 0.24
CA TRP A 301 -24.19 11.91 0.36
C TRP A 301 -23.42 10.96 1.28
N ILE A 302 -22.10 10.88 1.16
CA ILE A 302 -21.24 10.10 2.06
C ILE A 302 -21.38 10.61 3.49
N GLY A 303 -21.33 11.93 3.69
CA GLY A 303 -21.49 12.55 5.01
C GLY A 303 -22.85 12.26 5.65
N ALA A 304 -23.91 12.17 4.84
CA ALA A 304 -25.26 11.90 5.31
C ALA A 304 -25.55 10.41 5.57
N THR A 305 -24.99 9.51 4.76
CA THR A 305 -25.35 8.07 4.78
C THR A 305 -24.26 7.16 5.34
N GLY A 306 -23.01 7.62 5.42
CA GLY A 306 -21.86 6.76 5.68
C GLY A 306 -21.55 5.79 4.54
N GLY A 307 -22.10 6.02 3.35
CA GLY A 307 -21.93 5.15 2.19
C GLY A 307 -20.48 5.00 1.74
N LEU A 308 -20.16 3.83 1.18
CA LEU A 308 -18.86 3.52 0.59
C LEU A 308 -18.96 3.53 -0.93
N ILE A 309 -18.04 4.23 -1.57
CA ILE A 309 -17.89 4.28 -3.04
C ILE A 309 -16.61 3.57 -3.42
N SER A 310 -16.62 2.86 -4.56
CA SER A 310 -15.42 2.22 -5.08
C SER A 310 -14.27 3.24 -5.22
N PRO A 311 -13.07 2.91 -4.72
CA PRO A 311 -11.89 3.76 -4.82
C PRO A 311 -11.57 4.24 -6.25
N ALA A 312 -11.79 3.38 -7.25
CA ALA A 312 -11.51 3.69 -8.64
C ALA A 312 -12.42 4.80 -9.19
N ILE A 313 -13.68 4.87 -8.73
CA ILE A 313 -14.63 5.93 -9.12
C ILE A 313 -14.19 7.26 -8.52
N LEU A 314 -13.89 7.29 -7.22
CA LEU A 314 -13.43 8.49 -6.53
C LEU A 314 -12.11 9.01 -7.11
N LEU A 315 -11.19 8.11 -7.43
CA LEU A 315 -9.92 8.47 -8.08
C LEU A 315 -10.16 9.04 -9.48
N SER A 316 -11.08 8.46 -10.25
CA SER A 316 -11.45 8.98 -11.57
C SER A 316 -12.02 10.40 -11.47
N LEU A 317 -12.97 10.63 -10.57
CA LEU A 317 -13.55 11.96 -10.35
C LEU A 317 -12.49 13.00 -9.93
N LEU A 318 -11.59 12.61 -9.04
CA LEU A 318 -10.50 13.46 -8.59
C LEU A 318 -9.56 13.84 -9.73
N LEU A 319 -9.07 12.86 -10.49
CA LEU A 319 -8.15 13.08 -11.60
C LEU A 319 -8.80 13.92 -12.70
N MET A 320 -10.07 13.67 -13.02
CA MET A 320 -10.81 14.52 -13.96
C MET A 320 -10.87 15.98 -13.50
N LEU A 321 -11.13 16.23 -12.22
CA LEU A 321 -11.12 17.59 -11.67
C LEU A 321 -9.73 18.23 -11.81
N LEU A 322 -8.68 17.50 -11.45
CA LEU A 322 -7.29 17.98 -11.55
C LEU A 322 -6.87 18.24 -12.99
N ASP A 323 -7.29 17.41 -13.94
CA ASP A 323 -7.00 17.56 -15.36
C ASP A 323 -7.67 18.82 -15.93
N VAL A 324 -8.95 19.05 -15.61
CA VAL A 324 -9.66 20.25 -16.07
C VAL A 324 -9.08 21.51 -15.43
N LEU A 325 -8.81 21.50 -14.12
CA LEU A 325 -8.19 22.63 -13.41
C LEU A 325 -6.77 22.92 -13.94
N GLY A 326 -5.94 21.89 -14.06
CA GLY A 326 -4.59 21.99 -14.61
C GLY A 326 -4.60 22.47 -16.05
N GLY A 327 -5.53 21.97 -16.86
CA GLY A 327 -5.77 22.42 -18.23
C GLY A 327 -6.11 23.91 -18.31
N MET A 328 -7.03 24.39 -17.47
CA MET A 328 -7.41 25.80 -17.40
C MET A 328 -6.24 26.71 -16.98
N ILE A 329 -5.42 26.29 -16.01
CA ILE A 329 -4.26 27.06 -15.55
C ILE A 329 -3.18 27.10 -16.63
N ALA A 330 -2.84 25.95 -17.20
CA ALA A 330 -1.82 25.82 -18.24
C ALA A 330 -2.20 26.55 -19.54
N PHE A 331 -3.50 26.76 -19.78
CA PHE A 331 -4.00 27.61 -20.85
C PHE A 331 -3.73 29.10 -20.60
N ARG A 332 -3.94 29.57 -19.35
CA ARG A 332 -3.81 31.00 -19.00
C ARG A 332 -2.37 31.45 -18.75
N VAL A 333 -1.46 30.54 -18.41
CA VAL A 333 -0.08 30.89 -18.04
C VAL A 333 0.91 30.16 -18.97
N ARG A 334 1.47 30.88 -19.95
CA ARG A 334 2.40 30.36 -20.99
C ARG A 334 3.59 29.57 -20.42
N GLY A 335 4.14 29.99 -19.26
CA GLY A 335 5.27 29.33 -18.59
C GLY A 335 4.91 28.23 -17.58
N ALA A 336 3.62 28.02 -17.28
CA ALA A 336 3.19 27.10 -16.23
C ALA A 336 2.83 25.68 -16.72
N ARG A 337 2.98 25.38 -18.01
CA ARG A 337 2.56 24.08 -18.57
C ARG A 337 3.25 22.88 -17.91
N THR A 338 4.50 23.04 -17.48
CA THR A 338 5.25 22.01 -16.73
C THR A 338 5.46 22.40 -15.27
N LEU A 339 5.72 23.68 -15.00
CA LEU A 339 5.96 24.21 -13.64
C LEU A 339 4.70 24.28 -12.78
N GLY A 340 3.53 24.60 -13.35
CA GLY A 340 2.28 24.74 -12.60
C GLY A 340 1.72 23.40 -12.14
N THR A 341 1.71 22.39 -13.02
CA THR A 341 1.30 21.03 -12.65
C THR A 341 2.33 20.37 -11.73
N GLY A 342 3.63 20.58 -11.97
CA GLY A 342 4.69 20.14 -11.05
C GLY A 342 4.59 20.79 -9.67
N LEU A 343 4.29 22.09 -9.59
CA LEU A 343 4.07 22.81 -8.33
C LEU A 343 2.79 22.36 -7.62
N LEU A 344 1.69 22.14 -8.34
CA LEU A 344 0.46 21.59 -7.77
C LEU A 344 0.69 20.17 -7.21
N LEU A 345 1.44 19.33 -7.93
CA LEU A 345 1.83 18.01 -7.44
C LEU A 345 2.77 18.11 -6.23
N LEU A 346 3.72 19.02 -6.22
CA LEU A 346 4.62 19.24 -5.08
C LEU A 346 3.88 19.79 -3.85
N VAL A 347 2.95 20.72 -4.03
CA VAL A 347 2.08 21.23 -2.96
C VAL A 347 1.12 20.14 -2.47
N ALA A 348 0.58 19.33 -3.38
CA ALA A 348 -0.25 18.20 -3.01
C ALA A 348 0.55 17.14 -2.25
N LEU A 349 1.77 16.82 -2.67
CA LEU A 349 2.69 15.88 -1.99
C LEU A 349 3.19 16.45 -0.66
N SER A 350 3.46 17.76 -0.56
CA SER A 350 3.81 18.40 0.71
C SER A 350 2.64 18.37 1.68
N ASN A 351 1.42 18.65 1.22
CA ASN A 351 0.21 18.65 2.03
C ASN A 351 -0.28 17.22 2.37
N TRP A 352 0.06 16.24 1.53
CA TRP A 352 -0.23 14.82 1.70
C TRP A 352 0.24 14.31 3.07
N ASN A 353 1.47 14.69 3.46
CA ASN A 353 2.13 14.23 4.68
C ASN A 353 2.36 15.33 5.72
N ALA A 354 2.52 16.61 5.35
CA ALA A 354 3.04 17.63 6.27
C ALA A 354 1.98 18.51 6.97
N VAL A 355 0.78 18.68 6.38
CA VAL A 355 -0.14 19.76 6.82
C VAL A 355 -1.07 19.39 7.98
N VAL A 356 -1.21 18.12 8.33
CA VAL A 356 -2.05 17.75 9.48
C VAL A 356 -1.15 17.13 10.53
N ARG A 357 -0.68 17.93 11.49
CA ARG A 357 0.00 17.43 12.71
C ARG A 357 -0.82 16.34 13.42
N ASN A 358 -2.15 16.32 13.19
CA ASN A 358 -3.08 15.36 13.76
C ASN A 358 -3.20 14.03 12.97
N LYS A 359 -2.68 13.93 11.72
CA LYS A 359 -2.71 12.68 10.89
C LYS A 359 -1.89 11.53 11.50
N MET A 360 -1.20 11.81 12.60
CA MET A 360 -0.19 10.96 13.19
C MET A 360 -0.37 10.83 14.72
N THR A 361 -1.41 11.42 15.31
CA THR A 361 -1.54 11.52 16.78
C THR A 361 -2.74 10.73 17.29
N TYR A 362 -2.51 9.85 18.25
CA TYR A 362 -3.59 9.13 18.93
C TYR A 362 -4.21 10.01 20.02
N PRO A 363 -5.54 10.28 19.98
CA PRO A 363 -6.21 10.96 21.08
C PRO A 363 -6.24 10.11 22.36
N ASP A 364 -5.98 8.80 22.26
CA ASP A 364 -5.93 7.89 23.40
C ASP A 364 -4.57 7.94 24.15
N ILE A 365 -3.57 8.70 23.64
CA ILE A 365 -2.28 8.98 24.30
C ILE A 365 -2.37 10.37 24.93
N VAL A 366 -3.14 10.50 26.01
CA VAL A 366 -3.28 11.78 26.74
C VAL A 366 -2.23 11.85 27.83
N CYS A 367 -1.36 12.86 27.77
CA CYS A 367 -0.56 13.29 28.91
C CYS A 367 -1.27 14.44 29.66
N GLU A 368 -0.96 14.54 30.95
CA GLU A 368 -1.79 15.03 32.07
C GLU A 368 -2.09 16.53 32.16
N SER A 369 -2.60 17.15 31.11
CA SER A 369 -3.20 18.48 31.27
C SER A 369 -4.30 18.67 30.24
N GLY A 370 -5.54 18.67 30.72
CA GLY A 370 -6.80 18.54 30.00
C GLY A 370 -7.15 19.61 28.95
N THR A 371 -6.18 20.28 28.33
CA THR A 371 -6.39 21.18 27.19
C THR A 371 -5.05 21.50 26.55
N TYR A 372 -4.48 20.69 25.66
CA TYR A 372 -3.50 21.25 24.71
C TYR A 372 -3.57 20.56 23.35
N THR A 373 -3.90 21.36 22.34
CA THR A 373 -3.25 21.27 21.03
C THR A 373 -1.74 21.10 21.27
N TYR A 374 -1.10 20.11 20.66
CA TYR A 374 0.35 19.84 20.74
C TYR A 374 1.16 21.15 20.69
N THR A 375 1.50 21.68 21.86
CA THR A 375 2.28 22.91 22.01
C THR A 375 3.70 22.46 22.37
N ARG A 376 4.70 23.13 21.81
CA ARG A 376 6.14 22.77 21.74
C ARG A 376 6.88 22.59 23.10
N GLY A 377 6.18 22.40 24.22
CA GLY A 377 6.73 22.37 25.58
C GLY A 377 6.29 21.20 26.47
N SER A 378 5.43 20.28 26.01
CA SER A 378 4.94 19.13 26.81
C SER A 378 5.45 17.76 26.33
N GLU A 379 6.40 17.72 25.40
CA GLU A 379 6.95 16.48 24.84
C GLU A 379 7.98 15.84 25.78
N LEU A 380 7.90 14.50 25.95
CA LEU A 380 8.87 13.74 26.75
C LEU A 380 10.24 13.71 26.05
N LEU A 381 11.30 14.17 26.72
CA LEU A 381 12.66 14.07 26.19
C LEU A 381 13.10 12.61 26.06
N LEU A 382 13.29 12.14 24.82
CA LEU A 382 13.72 10.78 24.52
C LEU A 382 15.22 10.75 24.22
N ASN A 383 16.01 10.54 25.26
CA ASN A 383 17.42 10.17 25.16
C ASN A 383 17.74 9.00 26.10
N ASP A 384 18.91 8.38 25.92
CA ASP A 384 19.22 7.15 26.61
C ASP A 384 19.32 7.29 28.13
N SER A 385 19.85 8.42 28.60
CA SER A 385 19.91 8.74 30.03
C SER A 385 18.52 9.01 30.63
N ALA A 386 17.68 9.76 29.93
CA ALA A 386 16.33 10.11 30.38
C ALA A 386 15.47 8.86 30.49
N TYR A 387 15.57 7.94 29.53
CA TYR A 387 14.83 6.68 29.56
C TYR A 387 15.26 5.78 30.73
N GLN A 388 16.54 5.72 31.06
CA GLN A 388 17.04 4.96 32.23
C GLN A 388 16.55 5.54 33.56
N ASN A 389 16.38 6.85 33.61
CA ASN A 389 15.90 7.55 34.79
C ASN A 389 14.38 7.49 34.95
N LEU A 390 13.64 6.96 33.97
CA LEU A 390 12.21 6.73 34.13
C LEU A 390 11.99 5.68 35.23
N PRO A 391 11.09 5.95 36.20
CA PRO A 391 10.81 4.98 37.24
C PRO A 391 10.26 3.69 36.61
N PRO A 392 10.55 2.51 37.19
CA PRO A 392 9.87 1.28 36.81
C PRO A 392 8.36 1.51 36.88
N ASN A 393 7.62 1.20 35.82
CA ASN A 393 6.18 1.28 35.88
C ASN A 393 5.70 0.11 36.76
N GLY A 394 5.39 0.40 38.03
CA GLY A 394 4.98 -0.59 39.05
C GLY A 394 3.68 -1.33 38.73
N GLU A 395 3.01 -0.95 37.63
CA GLU A 395 1.83 -1.62 37.10
C GLU A 395 2.14 -2.63 35.99
N LEU A 396 3.37 -2.70 35.47
CA LEU A 396 3.76 -3.75 34.52
C LEU A 396 3.99 -5.09 35.25
N ILE A 397 3.69 -6.18 34.54
CA ILE A 397 3.73 -7.54 35.07
C ILE A 397 5.11 -8.14 34.79
N GLY A 398 5.87 -8.48 35.84
CA GLY A 398 7.15 -9.16 35.69
C GLY A 398 7.00 -10.53 35.02
N GLY A 399 7.89 -10.88 34.09
CA GLY A 399 7.81 -12.15 33.36
C GLY A 399 7.85 -13.40 34.25
N GLU A 400 8.64 -13.37 35.33
CA GLU A 400 8.68 -14.46 36.31
C GLU A 400 7.38 -14.57 37.11
N ASP A 401 6.84 -13.43 37.57
CA ASP A 401 5.56 -13.38 38.28
C ASP A 401 4.41 -13.93 37.41
N PHE A 402 4.41 -13.58 36.12
CA PHE A 402 3.44 -14.09 35.15
C PHE A 402 3.52 -15.62 35.02
N LEU A 403 4.72 -16.19 34.91
CA LEU A 403 4.92 -17.65 34.85
C LEU A 403 4.52 -18.37 36.15
N VAL A 404 4.80 -17.77 37.30
CA VAL A 404 4.36 -18.29 38.60
C VAL A 404 2.84 -18.27 38.71
N GLN A 405 2.17 -17.18 38.31
CA GLN A 405 0.71 -17.14 38.31
C GLN A 405 0.11 -18.11 37.29
N PHE A 406 0.76 -18.32 36.14
CA PHE A 406 0.32 -19.31 35.16
C PHE A 406 0.31 -20.72 35.76
N LYS A 407 1.41 -21.12 36.41
CA LYS A 407 1.47 -22.40 37.13
C LYS A 407 0.43 -22.48 38.24
N ASN A 408 0.28 -21.44 39.05
CA ASN A 408 -0.70 -21.43 40.15
C ASN A 408 -2.13 -21.59 39.63
N HIS A 409 -2.49 -20.89 38.56
CA HIS A 409 -3.80 -20.97 37.93
C HIS A 409 -4.05 -22.36 37.35
N TRP A 410 -3.05 -22.96 36.70
CA TRP A 410 -3.11 -24.33 36.19
C TRP A 410 -3.27 -25.38 37.29
N GLN A 411 -2.56 -25.21 38.41
CA GLN A 411 -2.59 -26.15 39.53
C GLN A 411 -3.85 -25.99 40.39
N LYS A 412 -4.48 -24.82 40.39
CA LYS A 412 -5.72 -24.53 41.12
C LYS A 412 -6.79 -23.95 40.19
N PRO A 413 -7.27 -24.74 39.22
CA PRO A 413 -8.31 -24.30 38.30
C PRO A 413 -9.64 -24.08 39.07
N PRO A 414 -10.37 -22.99 38.81
CA PRO A 414 -11.65 -22.75 39.47
C PRO A 414 -12.65 -23.89 39.21
N GLY A 415 -13.26 -24.41 40.28
CA GLY A 415 -14.28 -25.47 40.18
C GLY A 415 -13.75 -26.87 39.83
N GLN A 416 -12.44 -27.08 39.85
CA GLN A 416 -11.80 -28.37 39.55
C GLN A 416 -10.82 -28.77 40.67
N PRO A 417 -10.51 -30.07 40.85
CA PRO A 417 -9.54 -30.51 41.84
C PRO A 417 -8.13 -30.00 41.51
N PRO A 418 -7.28 -29.74 42.52
CA PRO A 418 -5.92 -29.28 42.28
C PRO A 418 -5.10 -30.26 41.45
N ARG A 419 -4.30 -29.74 40.52
CA ARG A 419 -3.38 -30.52 39.69
C ARG A 419 -1.97 -30.48 40.30
N THR A 420 -1.27 -31.62 40.26
CA THR A 420 0.12 -31.72 40.77
C THR A 420 1.16 -31.42 39.69
N THR A 421 0.79 -31.55 38.42
CA THR A 421 1.65 -31.34 37.24
C THR A 421 1.90 -29.85 36.94
N LYS A 422 3.06 -29.53 36.34
CA LYS A 422 3.32 -28.20 35.75
C LYS A 422 2.54 -28.03 34.42
N PRO A 423 2.10 -26.81 34.07
CA PRO A 423 1.50 -26.56 32.76
C PRO A 423 2.52 -26.64 31.63
N ARG A 424 2.03 -26.98 30.45
CA ARG A 424 2.72 -26.78 29.17
C ARG A 424 2.50 -25.35 28.69
N LEU A 425 3.55 -24.64 28.31
CA LEU A 425 3.48 -23.26 27.82
C LEU A 425 3.34 -23.25 26.29
N VAL A 426 2.33 -22.57 25.77
CA VAL A 426 2.19 -22.29 24.34
C VAL A 426 2.42 -20.80 24.12
N VAL A 427 3.35 -20.47 23.23
CA VAL A 427 3.59 -19.11 22.74
C VAL A 427 3.33 -19.08 21.23
N VAL A 428 2.73 -18.00 20.74
CA VAL A 428 2.27 -17.90 19.36
C VAL A 428 2.95 -16.73 18.65
N ALA A 429 3.68 -17.05 17.59
CA ALA A 429 4.29 -16.13 16.66
C ALA A 429 3.37 -15.95 15.44
N VAL A 430 2.97 -14.72 15.12
CA VAL A 430 2.09 -14.43 13.98
C VAL A 430 2.78 -13.52 12.97
N SER A 431 2.77 -13.89 11.70
CA SER A 431 3.48 -13.11 10.69
C SER A 431 2.71 -11.87 10.25
N GLY A 432 3.43 -10.89 9.69
CA GLY A 432 2.79 -9.80 8.96
C GLY A 432 2.22 -10.23 7.61
N GLY A 433 1.45 -9.34 6.98
CA GLY A 433 0.79 -9.66 5.70
C GLY A 433 -0.56 -9.00 5.42
N GLY A 434 -0.91 -7.91 6.08
CA GLY A 434 -2.22 -7.26 5.91
C GLY A 434 -3.40 -8.19 6.28
N ILE A 435 -4.53 -8.01 5.62
CA ILE A 435 -5.76 -8.76 5.93
C ILE A 435 -5.59 -10.27 5.78
N ARG A 436 -4.77 -10.73 4.83
CA ARG A 436 -4.48 -12.16 4.63
C ARG A 436 -3.91 -12.78 5.91
N ALA A 437 -2.95 -12.11 6.54
CA ALA A 437 -2.36 -12.57 7.79
C ALA A 437 -3.35 -12.53 8.96
N ALA A 438 -4.22 -11.50 9.02
CA ALA A 438 -5.25 -11.41 10.04
C ALA A 438 -6.24 -12.59 9.94
N VAL A 439 -6.73 -12.87 8.73
CA VAL A 439 -7.68 -13.95 8.46
C VAL A 439 -7.02 -15.32 8.63
N TRP A 440 -5.77 -15.50 8.18
CA TRP A 440 -5.05 -16.77 8.36
C TRP A 440 -4.82 -17.07 9.84
N THR A 441 -4.40 -16.09 10.63
CA THR A 441 -4.29 -16.21 12.10
C THR A 441 -5.62 -16.60 12.72
N ALA A 442 -6.73 -15.98 12.29
CA ALA A 442 -8.06 -16.32 12.76
C ALA A 442 -8.45 -17.77 12.43
N VAL A 443 -8.27 -18.20 11.18
CA VAL A 443 -8.58 -19.56 10.71
C VAL A 443 -7.79 -20.61 11.49
N VAL A 444 -6.50 -20.39 11.72
CA VAL A 444 -5.67 -21.32 12.49
C VAL A 444 -6.10 -21.37 13.96
N LEU A 445 -6.39 -20.23 14.60
CA LEU A 445 -6.84 -20.20 15.99
C LEU A 445 -8.23 -20.84 16.16
N GLU A 446 -9.16 -20.60 15.23
CA GLU A 446 -10.47 -21.26 15.19
C GLU A 446 -10.31 -22.78 15.06
N GLY A 447 -9.45 -23.25 14.16
CA GLY A 447 -9.19 -24.68 13.96
C GLY A 447 -8.46 -25.36 15.11
N LEU A 448 -7.54 -24.65 15.78
CA LEU A 448 -6.91 -25.13 17.00
C LEU A 448 -7.95 -25.28 18.13
N GLU A 449 -8.85 -24.32 18.31
CA GLU A 449 -9.92 -24.44 19.30
C GLU A 449 -10.96 -25.50 18.94
N GLU A 450 -11.27 -25.66 17.66
CA GLU A 450 -12.15 -26.73 17.19
C GLU A 450 -11.56 -28.10 17.52
N ARG A 451 -10.25 -28.29 17.35
CA ARG A 451 -9.56 -29.55 17.64
C ARG A 451 -9.35 -29.82 19.14
N PHE A 452 -9.04 -28.77 19.91
CA PHE A 452 -8.59 -28.90 21.30
C PHE A 452 -9.62 -28.41 22.33
N GLY A 453 -10.76 -27.84 21.94
CA GLY A 453 -11.73 -27.21 22.85
C GLY A 453 -12.72 -28.15 23.56
N GLY A 454 -12.58 -29.48 23.42
CA GLY A 454 -13.47 -30.49 24.02
C GLY A 454 -12.93 -31.13 25.31
N ASN A 455 -13.76 -31.94 25.98
CA ASN A 455 -13.41 -32.61 27.25
C ASN A 455 -12.35 -33.73 27.11
N GLU A 456 -12.14 -34.25 25.90
CA GLU A 456 -11.25 -35.40 25.65
C GLU A 456 -9.79 -34.99 25.37
N ASN A 457 -9.56 -33.74 25.00
CA ASN A 457 -8.24 -33.18 24.70
C ASN A 457 -7.88 -32.08 25.71
N PRO A 458 -6.58 -31.83 25.97
CA PRO A 458 -6.18 -30.67 26.73
C PRO A 458 -6.60 -29.40 26.00
N ASN A 459 -7.33 -28.54 26.70
CA ASN A 459 -7.81 -27.28 26.14
C ASN A 459 -6.63 -26.35 25.83
N ILE A 460 -6.33 -26.18 24.54
CA ILE A 460 -5.18 -25.38 24.11
C ILE A 460 -5.25 -23.93 24.61
N ARG A 461 -6.45 -23.38 24.83
CA ARG A 461 -6.64 -22.03 25.40
C ARG A 461 -6.04 -21.90 26.80
N ASP A 462 -6.06 -22.98 27.58
CA ASP A 462 -5.49 -23.01 28.93
C ASP A 462 -3.96 -22.96 28.90
N HIS A 463 -3.33 -23.17 27.74
CA HIS A 463 -1.88 -23.22 27.56
C HIS A 463 -1.29 -22.03 26.80
N ILE A 464 -2.07 -21.37 25.94
CA ILE A 464 -1.62 -20.19 25.19
C ILE A 464 -1.44 -19.02 26.16
N ARG A 465 -0.23 -18.45 26.23
CA ARG A 465 0.07 -17.39 27.19
C ARG A 465 0.75 -16.15 26.63
N ILE A 466 1.37 -16.21 25.45
CA ILE A 466 1.99 -15.01 24.85
C ILE A 466 1.77 -15.03 23.35
N PHE A 467 1.40 -13.88 22.79
CA PHE A 467 1.40 -13.59 21.36
C PHE A 467 2.39 -12.48 21.04
N ALA A 468 3.19 -12.66 19.99
CA ALA A 468 3.98 -11.60 19.39
C ALA A 468 4.07 -11.81 17.87
N GLY A 469 4.41 -10.75 17.13
CA GLY A 469 4.31 -10.81 15.67
C GLY A 469 4.36 -9.44 15.01
N ALA A 470 3.91 -9.41 13.77
CA ALA A 470 3.83 -8.20 12.98
C ALA A 470 2.50 -8.00 12.26
N SER A 471 2.24 -6.74 11.90
CA SER A 471 1.18 -6.32 10.97
C SER A 471 -0.19 -6.98 11.20
N GLY A 472 -0.84 -7.44 10.14
CA GLY A 472 -2.14 -8.10 10.17
C GLY A 472 -2.21 -9.37 11.02
N GLY A 473 -1.12 -10.14 11.16
CA GLY A 473 -1.12 -11.28 12.10
C GLY A 473 -1.40 -10.83 13.52
N MET A 474 -0.78 -9.71 13.94
CA MET A 474 -1.06 -9.09 15.24
C MET A 474 -2.44 -8.45 15.32
N VAL A 475 -3.07 -8.06 14.21
CA VAL A 475 -4.50 -7.65 14.21
C VAL A 475 -5.41 -8.84 14.56
N GLY A 476 -5.15 -10.01 13.96
CA GLY A 476 -5.87 -11.25 14.31
C GLY A 476 -5.61 -11.71 15.76
N ALA A 477 -4.35 -11.70 16.20
CA ALA A 477 -3.98 -12.05 17.57
C ALA A 477 -4.55 -11.06 18.60
N ALA A 478 -4.56 -9.77 18.29
CA ALA A 478 -5.19 -8.74 19.11
C ALA A 478 -6.68 -9.03 19.29
N ALA A 479 -7.41 -9.23 18.20
CA ALA A 479 -8.83 -9.54 18.27
C ALA A 479 -9.12 -10.78 19.12
N TYR A 480 -8.29 -11.82 18.98
CA TYR A 480 -8.41 -13.06 19.74
C TYR A 480 -8.17 -12.86 21.24
N VAL A 481 -7.06 -12.22 21.62
CA VAL A 481 -6.76 -11.93 23.02
C VAL A 481 -7.78 -10.98 23.61
N GLY A 482 -8.25 -9.98 22.85
CA GLY A 482 -9.32 -9.08 23.26
C GLY A 482 -10.62 -9.84 23.53
N ASP A 483 -10.98 -10.83 22.71
CA ASP A 483 -12.17 -11.66 22.89
C ASP A 483 -12.04 -12.74 23.99
N PHE A 484 -10.83 -13.00 24.48
CA PHE A 484 -10.53 -14.20 25.28
C PHE A 484 -11.46 -14.48 26.48
N ASP A 485 -11.97 -13.44 27.15
CA ASP A 485 -12.87 -13.57 28.30
C ASP A 485 -14.31 -13.97 27.93
N ALA A 486 -14.70 -13.84 26.65
CA ALA A 486 -16.01 -14.25 26.15
C ALA A 486 -16.13 -15.79 25.99
N GLY A 487 -15.06 -16.52 26.27
CA GLY A 487 -14.99 -17.98 26.17
C GLY A 487 -14.49 -18.46 24.79
N PRO A 488 -14.63 -19.77 24.50
CA PRO A 488 -14.24 -20.36 23.22
C PRO A 488 -14.84 -19.63 22.02
N LEU A 489 -14.08 -19.54 20.93
CA LEU A 489 -14.54 -18.91 19.70
C LEU A 489 -15.83 -19.61 19.19
N PRO A 490 -16.78 -18.86 18.61
CA PRO A 490 -17.99 -19.44 18.04
C PRO A 490 -17.67 -20.36 16.85
N GLN A 491 -17.99 -21.65 17.00
CA GLN A 491 -17.89 -22.66 15.93
C GLN A 491 -19.18 -22.69 15.07
N GLY A 492 -19.71 -21.50 14.74
CA GLY A 492 -20.99 -21.33 14.05
C GLY A 492 -20.98 -21.80 12.58
N ARG A 493 -22.08 -21.58 11.85
CA ARG A 493 -22.16 -21.92 10.43
C ARG A 493 -21.12 -21.14 9.62
N ARG A 494 -20.26 -21.87 8.91
CA ARG A 494 -19.33 -21.32 7.90
C ARG A 494 -20.10 -20.65 6.77
N ASP A 495 -19.57 -19.56 6.23
CA ASP A 495 -20.12 -18.93 5.02
C ASP A 495 -19.71 -19.69 3.74
N ASP A 496 -20.09 -19.16 2.57
CA ASP A 496 -19.79 -19.76 1.27
C ASP A 496 -18.28 -19.86 0.99
N ALA A 497 -17.46 -19.01 1.62
CA ALA A 497 -16.00 -19.07 1.54
C ALA A 497 -15.38 -20.02 2.59
N GLY A 498 -16.19 -20.57 3.51
CA GLY A 498 -15.76 -21.45 4.58
C GLY A 498 -15.32 -20.74 5.86
N LEU A 499 -15.48 -19.41 5.94
CA LEU A 499 -15.10 -18.61 7.09
C LEU A 499 -16.11 -18.77 8.22
N LEU A 500 -15.57 -18.98 9.42
CA LEU A 500 -16.30 -18.94 10.68
C LEU A 500 -16.50 -17.48 11.13
N PRO A 501 -17.36 -17.21 12.13
CA PRO A 501 -17.70 -15.84 12.51
C PRO A 501 -16.50 -14.95 12.86
N PHE A 502 -15.46 -15.47 13.53
CA PHE A 502 -14.30 -14.68 13.92
C PHE A 502 -13.43 -14.32 12.70
N SER A 503 -13.10 -15.32 11.87
CA SER A 503 -12.37 -15.09 10.62
C SER A 503 -13.14 -14.26 9.60
N ARG A 504 -14.48 -14.36 9.57
CA ARG A 504 -15.36 -13.52 8.73
C ARG A 504 -15.30 -12.04 9.11
N ALA A 505 -15.38 -11.71 10.40
CA ALA A 505 -15.26 -10.33 10.88
C ALA A 505 -13.91 -9.70 10.47
N LEU A 506 -12.83 -10.48 10.54
CA LEU A 506 -11.50 -10.03 10.12
C LEU A 506 -11.32 -9.98 8.59
N ALA A 507 -12.08 -10.77 7.82
CA ALA A 507 -12.06 -10.80 6.36
C ALA A 507 -12.90 -9.70 5.69
N ALA A 508 -13.62 -8.89 6.47
CA ALA A 508 -14.45 -7.81 5.97
C ALA A 508 -13.60 -6.63 5.45
N ASP A 509 -14.14 -5.94 4.44
CA ASP A 509 -13.45 -4.85 3.74
C ASP A 509 -13.07 -3.70 4.70
N SER A 510 -11.78 -3.42 4.78
CA SER A 510 -11.24 -2.28 5.52
C SER A 510 -10.45 -1.32 4.62
N LEU A 511 -10.31 -1.62 3.32
CA LEU A 511 -9.53 -0.82 2.38
C LEU A 511 -10.37 0.26 1.70
N THR A 512 -11.60 -0.07 1.29
CA THR A 512 -12.50 0.91 0.65
C THR A 512 -12.71 2.17 1.51
N PRO A 513 -13.09 2.08 2.80
CA PRO A 513 -13.24 3.27 3.64
C PRO A 513 -11.93 4.06 3.78
N VAL A 514 -10.78 3.37 3.86
CA VAL A 514 -9.46 3.99 3.97
C VAL A 514 -9.10 4.79 2.73
N VAL A 515 -9.28 4.21 1.54
CA VAL A 515 -8.98 4.92 0.28
C VAL A 515 -9.98 6.05 0.03
N GLN A 516 -11.24 5.88 0.42
CA GLN A 516 -12.22 6.96 0.39
C GLN A 516 -11.80 8.14 1.29
N THR A 517 -11.36 7.89 2.51
CA THR A 517 -10.79 8.92 3.40
C THR A 517 -9.52 9.53 2.83
N MET A 518 -8.65 8.72 2.22
CA MET A 518 -7.42 9.17 1.56
C MET A 518 -7.72 10.18 0.43
N ILE A 519 -8.68 9.88 -0.44
CA ILE A 519 -9.05 10.75 -1.57
C ILE A 519 -9.81 11.98 -1.06
N LEU A 520 -10.87 11.78 -0.28
CA LEU A 520 -11.77 12.88 0.08
C LEU A 520 -11.18 13.74 1.20
N ARG A 521 -10.69 13.15 2.29
CA ARG A 521 -10.23 13.93 3.45
C ARG A 521 -8.75 14.29 3.36
N ASP A 522 -7.89 13.29 3.18
CA ASP A 522 -6.44 13.50 3.25
C ASP A 522 -5.92 14.33 2.08
N PHE A 523 -6.45 14.11 0.87
CA PHE A 523 -6.13 14.86 -0.32
C PHE A 523 -7.06 16.05 -0.53
N THR A 524 -8.35 15.84 -0.87
CA THR A 524 -9.17 16.96 -1.38
C THR A 524 -9.48 18.02 -0.33
N LEU A 525 -10.02 17.63 0.83
CA LEU A 525 -10.31 18.58 1.89
C LEU A 525 -9.00 19.20 2.35
N SER A 526 -8.07 18.43 2.94
CA SER A 526 -6.85 19.01 3.55
C SER A 526 -5.97 19.85 2.61
N THR A 527 -5.94 19.56 1.30
CA THR A 527 -5.08 20.27 0.31
C THR A 527 -5.80 21.45 -0.34
N LEU A 528 -7.07 21.30 -0.72
CA LEU A 528 -7.81 22.32 -1.47
C LEU A 528 -8.57 23.28 -0.56
N LEU A 529 -8.96 22.82 0.64
CA LEU A 529 -9.67 23.60 1.65
C LEU A 529 -8.89 23.47 2.97
N PRO A 530 -8.35 24.54 3.59
CA PRO A 530 -7.57 24.42 4.83
C PRO A 530 -8.43 24.08 6.07
N LEU A 531 -9.44 23.21 5.92
CA LEU A 531 -10.28 22.63 6.95
C LEU A 531 -9.48 21.54 7.67
N ARG A 532 -9.34 21.70 8.99
CA ARG A 532 -8.69 20.71 9.84
C ARG A 532 -9.62 19.52 10.06
N SER A 533 -9.08 18.30 9.95
CA SER A 533 -9.79 17.08 10.34
C SER A 533 -8.94 16.32 11.36
N ASP A 534 -9.58 15.84 12.42
CA ASP A 534 -8.96 15.00 13.44
C ASP A 534 -9.03 13.50 13.09
N VAL A 535 -9.56 13.17 11.90
CA VAL A 535 -9.73 11.79 11.43
C VAL A 535 -9.01 11.63 10.09
N ASP A 536 -7.93 10.86 10.12
CA ASP A 536 -7.14 10.46 8.95
C ASP A 536 -7.48 9.03 8.48
N ARG A 537 -6.90 8.63 7.34
CA ARG A 537 -7.10 7.27 6.77
C ARG A 537 -6.61 6.14 7.70
N GLY A 538 -5.68 6.41 8.61
CA GLY A 538 -5.24 5.48 9.64
C GLY A 538 -6.27 5.26 10.75
N ARG A 539 -6.93 6.32 11.20
CA ARG A 539 -8.08 6.24 12.14
C ARG A 539 -9.28 5.57 11.49
N THR A 540 -9.54 5.87 10.22
CA THR A 540 -10.57 5.15 9.44
C THR A 540 -10.29 3.64 9.36
N LEU A 541 -9.03 3.22 9.28
CA LEU A 541 -8.68 1.79 9.28
C LEU A 541 -9.01 1.13 10.63
N GLU A 542 -8.71 1.78 11.76
CA GLU A 542 -9.09 1.29 13.09
C GLU A 542 -10.62 1.20 13.26
N GLU A 543 -11.33 2.24 12.83
CA GLU A 543 -12.78 2.30 12.88
C GLU A 543 -13.42 1.24 11.98
N ALA A 544 -12.82 0.93 10.82
CA ALA A 544 -13.29 -0.14 9.95
C ALA A 544 -13.21 -1.50 10.64
N TRP A 545 -12.10 -1.82 11.32
CA TRP A 545 -11.99 -3.06 12.10
C TRP A 545 -13.01 -3.13 13.23
N ASP A 546 -13.21 -2.04 13.96
CA ASP A 546 -14.21 -1.94 15.03
C ASP A 546 -15.65 -2.14 14.51
N GLN A 547 -15.98 -1.50 13.38
CA GLN A 547 -17.29 -1.65 12.73
C GLN A 547 -17.52 -3.05 12.16
N ASN A 548 -16.49 -3.70 11.62
CA ASN A 548 -16.61 -5.04 11.06
C ASN A 548 -17.03 -6.06 12.13
N PHE A 549 -16.46 -5.98 13.34
CA PHE A 549 -16.92 -6.81 14.47
C PHE A 549 -18.32 -6.42 14.95
N LYS A 550 -18.68 -5.13 14.96
CA LYS A 550 -20.04 -4.70 15.32
C LYS A 550 -21.11 -5.16 14.33
N ARG A 551 -20.80 -5.19 13.03
CA ARG A 551 -21.71 -5.67 11.97
C ARG A 551 -21.99 -7.16 12.06
N GLU A 552 -21.03 -7.94 12.53
CA GLU A 552 -21.20 -9.37 12.85
C GLU A 552 -21.84 -9.57 14.24
N GLU A 553 -22.37 -8.52 14.86
CA GLU A 553 -23.00 -8.52 16.20
C GLU A 553 -22.12 -9.21 17.26
N TRP A 554 -20.81 -8.93 17.22
CA TRP A 554 -19.83 -9.66 18.01
C TRP A 554 -20.05 -9.51 19.52
N ARG A 555 -19.89 -10.64 20.23
CA ARG A 555 -20.18 -10.89 21.65
C ARG A 555 -19.72 -9.76 22.59
N GLY A 556 -20.65 -8.89 22.99
CA GLY A 556 -20.37 -7.82 23.96
C GLY A 556 -19.58 -6.63 23.40
N GLY A 557 -19.45 -6.53 22.08
CA GLY A 557 -18.79 -5.43 21.38
C GLY A 557 -17.49 -5.84 20.69
N SER A 558 -16.85 -4.88 20.03
CA SER A 558 -15.62 -5.10 19.27
C SER A 558 -14.41 -5.30 20.21
N PRO A 559 -13.60 -6.35 19.99
CA PRO A 559 -12.37 -6.58 20.76
C PRO A 559 -11.38 -5.41 20.70
N PHE A 560 -11.34 -4.69 19.58
CA PHE A 560 -10.41 -3.58 19.36
C PHE A 560 -10.71 -2.34 20.23
N ALA A 561 -11.92 -2.22 20.76
CA ALA A 561 -12.32 -1.14 21.64
C ALA A 561 -11.82 -1.32 23.09
N LYS A 562 -11.37 -2.52 23.48
CA LYS A 562 -10.84 -2.80 24.82
C LYS A 562 -9.54 -2.03 25.07
N LYS A 563 -9.33 -1.60 26.32
CA LYS A 563 -8.11 -0.90 26.74
C LYS A 563 -7.10 -1.86 27.33
N PHE A 564 -5.82 -1.52 27.24
CA PHE A 564 -4.76 -2.34 27.85
C PHE A 564 -4.91 -2.49 29.37
N VAL A 565 -5.40 -1.46 30.06
CA VAL A 565 -5.67 -1.54 31.51
C VAL A 565 -6.73 -2.59 31.86
N ASP A 566 -7.74 -2.76 31.01
CA ASP A 566 -8.78 -3.78 31.19
C ASP A 566 -8.22 -5.20 30.97
N LEU A 567 -7.32 -5.34 29.98
CA LEU A 567 -6.62 -6.61 29.72
C LEU A 567 -5.66 -6.97 30.87
N ARG A 568 -5.00 -5.95 31.45
CA ARG A 568 -4.08 -6.10 32.58
C ARG A 568 -4.79 -6.66 33.81
N GLY A 569 -5.97 -6.12 34.12
CA GLY A 569 -6.75 -6.47 35.30
C GLY A 569 -6.19 -5.91 36.60
N ASN A 570 -6.66 -6.45 37.73
CA ASN A 570 -6.31 -5.99 39.07
C ASN A 570 -5.13 -6.80 39.65
N LYS A 571 -4.09 -6.10 40.10
CA LYS A 571 -2.86 -6.68 40.66
C LYS A 571 -3.12 -7.46 41.95
N GLN A 572 -3.89 -6.90 42.89
CA GLN A 572 -4.14 -7.49 44.20
C GLN A 572 -5.01 -8.74 44.10
N GLN A 573 -6.05 -8.70 43.26
CA GLN A 573 -6.98 -9.81 43.04
C GLN A 573 -6.46 -10.83 42.02
N LYS A 574 -5.34 -10.54 41.35
CA LYS A 574 -4.74 -11.39 40.30
C LYS A 574 -5.77 -11.81 39.25
N THR A 575 -6.43 -10.82 38.65
CA THR A 575 -7.40 -11.02 37.57
C THR A 575 -6.74 -10.83 36.20
N SER A 576 -7.38 -11.32 35.13
CA SER A 576 -6.92 -11.16 33.74
C SER A 576 -5.44 -11.56 33.54
N GLU A 577 -4.60 -10.70 32.96
CA GLU A 577 -3.17 -10.97 32.74
C GLU A 577 -2.37 -11.04 34.05
N TRP A 578 -2.69 -10.23 35.08
CA TRP A 578 -2.04 -10.34 36.40
C TRP A 578 -2.21 -11.73 37.02
N GLY A 579 -3.32 -12.41 36.74
CA GLY A 579 -3.57 -13.79 37.15
C GLY A 579 -3.16 -14.85 36.13
N ALA A 580 -2.53 -14.47 35.02
CA ALA A 580 -2.24 -15.34 33.87
C ALA A 580 -3.46 -16.17 33.41
N ARG A 581 -4.65 -15.56 33.48
CA ARG A 581 -5.94 -16.16 33.05
C ARG A 581 -6.21 -15.98 31.56
N ARG A 582 -5.44 -15.12 30.90
CA ARG A 582 -5.47 -14.86 29.47
C ARG A 582 -4.04 -14.72 28.92
N PRO A 583 -3.86 -14.81 27.60
CA PRO A 583 -2.57 -14.56 26.98
C PRO A 583 -2.20 -13.07 27.04
N ALA A 584 -0.91 -12.78 27.20
CA ALA A 584 -0.36 -11.44 27.03
C ALA A 584 -0.05 -11.16 25.55
N LEU A 585 -0.18 -9.90 25.14
CA LEU A 585 0.22 -9.42 23.82
C LEU A 585 1.52 -8.62 23.90
N ILE A 586 2.42 -8.85 22.96
CA ILE A 586 3.61 -8.02 22.77
C ILE A 586 3.62 -7.49 21.33
N PHE A 587 3.24 -6.22 21.15
CA PHE A 587 3.48 -5.52 19.89
C PHE A 587 4.88 -4.92 19.91
N ALA A 588 5.56 -4.91 18.76
CA ALA A 588 6.88 -4.33 18.61
C ALA A 588 7.04 -3.47 17.34
N PRO A 589 6.15 -2.48 17.09
CA PRO A 589 6.32 -1.57 15.96
C PRO A 589 7.66 -0.83 16.02
N VAL A 590 8.10 -0.29 14.88
CA VAL A 590 9.46 0.23 14.69
C VAL A 590 9.46 1.75 14.58
N MET A 591 10.38 2.42 15.26
CA MET A 591 10.62 3.85 15.08
C MET A 591 11.41 4.11 13.79
N VAL A 592 10.91 5.02 12.96
CA VAL A 592 11.47 5.32 11.63
C VAL A 592 12.87 5.93 11.74
N GLU A 593 13.10 6.79 12.74
CA GLU A 593 14.31 7.60 12.83
C GLU A 593 15.55 6.81 13.27
N ASP A 594 15.39 5.80 14.13
CA ASP A 594 16.52 5.06 14.72
C ASP A 594 16.33 3.54 14.76
N SER A 595 15.27 3.02 14.12
CA SER A 595 14.95 1.59 14.04
C SER A 595 14.75 0.90 15.39
N LYS A 596 14.51 1.65 16.47
CA LYS A 596 14.17 1.07 17.78
C LYS A 596 12.78 0.47 17.77
N ARG A 597 12.63 -0.67 18.43
CA ARG A 597 11.32 -1.30 18.66
C ARG A 597 10.61 -0.59 19.79
N LEU A 598 9.35 -0.22 19.59
CA LEU A 598 8.47 0.27 20.64
C LEU A 598 7.63 -0.89 21.15
N PHE A 599 8.01 -1.46 22.30
CA PHE A 599 7.26 -2.54 22.91
C PHE A 599 5.98 -2.02 23.55
N VAL A 600 4.83 -2.52 23.10
CA VAL A 600 3.53 -2.27 23.71
C VAL A 600 3.02 -3.58 24.31
N SER A 601 3.07 -3.68 25.63
CA SER A 601 2.61 -4.84 26.41
C SER A 601 2.34 -4.44 27.85
N ASN A 602 1.49 -5.19 28.55
CA ASN A 602 1.37 -5.10 30.01
C ASN A 602 2.47 -5.90 30.74
N LEU A 603 3.27 -6.69 30.03
CA LEU A 603 4.47 -7.32 30.59
C LEU A 603 5.60 -6.29 30.74
N ASP A 604 6.42 -6.46 31.77
CA ASP A 604 7.68 -5.74 31.91
C ASP A 604 8.72 -6.32 30.94
N LEU A 605 9.07 -5.54 29.93
CA LEU A 605 9.97 -5.92 28.84
C LEU A 605 11.29 -5.14 28.89
N ALA A 606 11.57 -4.42 29.97
CA ALA A 606 12.84 -3.70 30.14
C ALA A 606 14.08 -4.52 29.81
N PRO A 607 14.19 -5.78 30.25
CA PRO A 607 15.38 -6.56 30.00
C PRO A 607 15.64 -6.80 28.50
N LEU A 608 14.60 -6.73 27.66
CA LEU A 608 14.68 -6.87 26.21
C LEU A 608 15.02 -5.54 25.50
N THR A 609 14.92 -4.41 26.21
CA THR A 609 15.21 -3.08 25.64
C THR A 609 16.69 -2.78 25.50
N ALA A 610 17.55 -3.46 26.27
CA ALA A 610 18.98 -3.18 26.33
C ALA A 610 19.79 -4.48 26.58
N PRO A 611 20.34 -5.12 25.53
CA PRO A 611 21.25 -6.24 25.73
C PRO A 611 22.50 -5.77 26.49
N ASN A 612 22.75 -6.38 27.64
CA ASN A 612 23.90 -6.07 28.48
C ASN A 612 25.08 -7.00 28.15
N GLY A 613 26.28 -6.45 28.15
CA GLY A 613 27.52 -7.20 27.91
C GLY A 613 28.70 -6.62 28.67
N HIS A 614 29.75 -7.41 28.81
CA HIS A 614 31.03 -6.93 29.30
C HIS A 614 31.79 -6.27 28.17
N ARG A 615 32.37 -5.09 28.44
CA ARG A 615 33.26 -4.41 27.49
C ARG A 615 34.61 -4.16 28.13
N LEU A 616 35.68 -4.45 27.39
CA LEU A 616 37.05 -4.27 27.86
C LEU A 616 37.41 -2.80 28.13
N ASP A 617 36.68 -1.87 27.52
CA ASP A 617 36.87 -0.41 27.64
C ASP A 617 36.11 0.20 28.84
N THR A 618 35.39 -0.61 29.61
CA THR A 618 34.73 -0.15 30.85
C THR A 618 35.64 -0.32 32.06
N ALA A 619 35.50 0.57 33.06
CA ALA A 619 36.33 0.54 34.26
C ALA A 619 36.31 -0.87 34.91
N LYS A 620 37.48 -1.36 35.34
CA LYS A 620 37.58 -2.65 36.05
C LYS A 620 36.62 -2.66 37.25
N GLY A 621 35.70 -3.62 37.28
CA GLY A 621 34.68 -3.74 38.33
C GLY A 621 33.32 -3.11 37.99
N ALA A 622 33.21 -2.37 36.87
CA ALA A 622 31.91 -2.08 36.29
C ALA A 622 31.31 -3.40 35.79
N GLY A 623 30.09 -3.72 36.20
CA GLY A 623 29.39 -4.95 35.79
C GLY A 623 29.09 -4.98 34.28
N THR A 624 28.07 -5.73 33.87
CA THR A 624 27.62 -5.68 32.48
C THR A 624 27.04 -4.29 32.16
N THR A 625 27.36 -3.75 30.99
CA THR A 625 26.84 -2.47 30.51
C THR A 625 25.96 -2.68 29.27
N PRO A 626 24.96 -1.82 29.01
CA PRO A 626 24.19 -1.88 27.78
C PRO A 626 25.07 -1.75 26.54
N LEU A 627 25.04 -2.73 25.64
CA LEU A 627 25.77 -2.69 24.37
C LEU A 627 25.09 -1.75 23.37
N SER A 628 23.76 -1.75 23.37
CA SER A 628 22.91 -0.86 22.60
C SER A 628 21.52 -0.80 23.25
N ARG A 629 20.66 0.11 22.77
CA ARG A 629 19.24 0.17 23.14
C ARG A 629 18.35 -0.05 21.91
N PRO A 630 18.11 -1.31 21.51
CA PRO A 630 17.31 -1.63 20.33
C PRO A 630 15.80 -1.58 20.58
N GLY A 631 15.34 -1.20 21.79
CA GLY A 631 13.93 -0.99 22.04
C GLY A 631 13.63 -0.08 23.23
N VAL A 632 12.37 0.30 23.35
CA VAL A 632 11.79 1.08 24.46
C VAL A 632 10.35 0.62 24.70
N GLU A 633 9.88 0.72 25.93
CA GLU A 633 8.51 0.34 26.32
C GLU A 633 7.54 1.51 26.33
N PHE A 634 6.39 1.32 25.69
CA PHE A 634 5.34 2.33 25.55
C PHE A 634 4.79 2.80 26.89
N PHE A 635 4.39 1.91 27.79
CA PHE A 635 3.84 2.30 29.10
C PHE A 635 4.88 2.83 30.09
N ARG A 636 6.18 2.75 29.76
CA ARG A 636 7.22 3.50 30.49
C ARG A 636 7.34 4.93 29.98
N LEU A 637 7.24 5.11 28.66
CA LEU A 637 7.19 6.45 28.04
C LEU A 637 5.89 7.19 28.40
N PHE A 638 4.78 6.46 28.49
CA PHE A 638 3.43 7.00 28.72
C PHE A 638 2.73 6.24 29.86
N PRO A 639 3.15 6.43 31.12
CA PRO A 639 2.62 5.69 32.27
C PRO A 639 1.14 5.95 32.58
N LYS A 640 0.57 7.05 32.06
CA LYS A 640 -0.83 7.45 32.27
C LYS A 640 -1.74 7.15 31.07
N ALA A 641 -1.28 6.34 30.13
CA ALA A 641 -2.02 5.99 28.92
C ALA A 641 -3.10 4.91 29.17
N ASP A 642 -3.91 5.06 30.21
CA ASP A 642 -4.90 4.07 30.63
C ASP A 642 -6.03 3.89 29.60
N ASN A 643 -6.29 4.92 28.80
CA ASN A 643 -7.27 4.89 27.72
C ASN A 643 -6.73 4.27 26.42
N PHE A 644 -5.48 3.82 26.40
CA PHE A 644 -4.87 3.27 25.19
C PHE A 644 -5.54 1.96 24.77
N LYS A 645 -6.12 1.99 23.57
CA LYS A 645 -6.93 0.91 23.01
C LYS A 645 -6.08 -0.14 22.33
N LEU A 646 -6.57 -1.37 22.36
CA LEU A 646 -5.99 -2.50 21.66
C LEU A 646 -5.95 -2.28 20.13
N GLY A 647 -7.00 -1.70 19.55
CA GLY A 647 -7.02 -1.32 18.13
C GLY A 647 -5.91 -0.34 17.74
N SER A 648 -5.60 0.62 18.61
CA SER A 648 -4.53 1.60 18.41
C SER A 648 -3.15 0.92 18.37
N ALA A 649 -2.88 0.00 19.29
CA ALA A 649 -1.64 -0.79 19.29
C ALA A 649 -1.51 -1.67 18.04
N ALA A 650 -2.60 -2.35 17.65
CA ALA A 650 -2.66 -3.16 16.46
C ALA A 650 -2.42 -2.32 15.19
N ARG A 651 -3.02 -1.12 15.11
CA ARG A 651 -2.83 -0.19 14.00
C ARG A 651 -1.40 0.34 13.94
N MET A 652 -0.78 0.69 15.07
CA MET A 652 0.63 1.07 15.13
C MET A 652 1.52 -0.05 14.58
N SER A 653 1.26 -1.30 15.03
CA SER A 653 1.96 -2.50 14.58
C SER A 653 1.68 -2.92 13.13
N ALA A 654 0.65 -2.34 12.49
CA ALA A 654 0.24 -2.60 11.11
C ALA A 654 0.27 -1.35 10.22
N THR A 655 1.19 -0.43 10.53
CA THR A 655 1.33 0.85 9.81
C THR A 655 2.17 0.73 8.56
N PHE A 656 1.52 0.83 7.40
CA PHE A 656 2.18 0.85 6.11
C PHE A 656 1.95 2.21 5.42
N PRO A 657 2.93 3.14 5.38
CA PRO A 657 2.75 4.55 4.97
C PRO A 657 1.98 4.79 3.67
N VAL A 658 2.06 3.86 2.73
CA VAL A 658 1.32 3.88 1.46
C VAL A 658 -0.19 3.79 1.70
N VAL A 659 -0.64 2.90 2.59
CA VAL A 659 -2.07 2.68 2.89
C VAL A 659 -2.52 3.51 4.09
N SER A 660 -1.67 3.64 5.11
CA SER A 660 -2.02 4.25 6.38
C SER A 660 -0.84 5.06 6.93
N PRO A 661 -1.04 6.31 7.41
CA PRO A 661 0.07 7.20 7.76
C PRO A 661 0.90 6.66 8.92
N ALA A 662 2.18 7.05 8.97
CA ALA A 662 3.05 6.79 10.11
C ALA A 662 2.48 7.44 11.38
N VAL A 663 2.67 6.81 12.53
CA VAL A 663 2.17 7.32 13.81
C VAL A 663 3.26 8.13 14.49
N SER A 664 2.99 9.36 14.86
CA SER A 664 3.91 10.23 15.60
C SER A 664 3.67 10.11 17.10
N LEU A 665 4.73 9.76 17.82
CA LEU A 665 4.74 9.76 19.28
C LEU A 665 4.94 11.19 19.83
N PRO A 666 4.29 11.55 20.94
CA PRO A 666 4.47 12.83 21.64
C PRO A 666 5.78 12.87 22.45
N VAL A 667 6.92 12.66 21.80
CA VAL A 667 8.27 12.69 22.38
C VAL A 667 9.14 13.74 21.69
N ASN A 668 10.20 14.22 22.36
CA ASN A 668 11.16 15.17 21.83
C ASN A 668 12.57 14.55 21.78
N PRO A 669 13.22 14.43 20.61
CA PRO A 669 12.70 14.79 19.28
C PRO A 669 11.57 13.85 18.83
N GLN A 670 10.66 14.34 17.99
CA GLN A 670 9.53 13.57 17.48
C GLN A 670 9.98 12.25 16.86
N ARG A 671 9.27 11.17 17.19
CA ARG A 671 9.48 9.83 16.64
C ARG A 671 8.26 9.36 15.90
N ARG A 672 8.46 8.78 14.72
CA ARG A 672 7.41 8.14 13.93
C ARG A 672 7.51 6.64 14.04
N VAL A 673 6.38 5.97 14.06
CA VAL A 673 6.25 4.54 14.28
C VAL A 673 5.57 3.92 13.08
N VAL A 674 6.16 2.81 12.60
CA VAL A 674 5.69 2.00 11.47
C VAL A 674 5.56 0.53 11.87
N ASP A 675 5.01 -0.28 10.95
CA ASP A 675 4.77 -1.72 11.13
C ASP A 675 5.98 -2.49 11.70
N ALA A 676 5.71 -3.44 12.60
CA ALA A 676 6.72 -4.29 13.23
C ALA A 676 7.49 -5.16 12.22
N GLY A 677 6.86 -5.49 11.08
CA GLY A 677 7.45 -6.28 10.00
C GLY A 677 8.63 -5.60 9.31
N TYR A 678 8.82 -4.30 9.55
CA TYR A 678 10.04 -3.59 9.17
C TYR A 678 11.28 -4.12 9.93
N PHE A 679 11.13 -4.72 11.11
CA PHE A 679 12.25 -5.27 11.86
C PHE A 679 12.21 -6.80 11.98
N ASP A 680 11.05 -7.33 12.36
CA ASP A 680 10.80 -8.77 12.45
C ASP A 680 9.37 -9.07 12.01
N ASN A 681 9.22 -9.68 10.83
CA ASN A 681 7.91 -10.02 10.29
C ASN A 681 7.26 -11.24 10.96
N TYR A 682 7.95 -11.97 11.84
CA TYR A 682 7.44 -13.22 12.42
C TYR A 682 7.21 -13.17 13.93
N GLY A 683 7.75 -12.16 14.63
CA GLY A 683 7.67 -12.04 16.09
C GLY A 683 8.56 -13.02 16.86
N ILE A 684 9.39 -13.81 16.16
CA ILE A 684 10.29 -14.80 16.74
C ILE A 684 11.39 -14.11 17.55
N ASP A 685 11.89 -12.97 17.07
CA ASP A 685 12.92 -12.21 17.76
C ASP A 685 12.48 -11.83 19.18
N VAL A 686 11.25 -11.34 19.33
CA VAL A 686 10.71 -10.94 20.64
C VAL A 686 10.45 -12.15 21.54
N LEU A 687 9.80 -13.19 21.03
CA LEU A 687 9.47 -14.39 21.83
C LEU A 687 10.73 -15.15 22.24
N ALA A 688 11.70 -15.30 21.35
CA ALA A 688 12.94 -16.02 21.65
C ALA A 688 13.75 -15.28 22.72
N ASN A 689 13.93 -13.96 22.58
CA ASN A 689 14.63 -13.18 23.59
C ASN A 689 13.90 -13.19 24.95
N TRP A 690 12.56 -13.16 24.95
CA TRP A 690 11.78 -13.29 26.19
C TRP A 690 11.99 -14.65 26.87
N LEU A 691 11.91 -15.75 26.11
CA LEU A 691 12.14 -17.11 26.61
C LEU A 691 13.57 -17.30 27.11
N LEU A 692 14.58 -16.80 26.38
CA LEU A 692 15.98 -16.89 26.78
C LEU A 692 16.25 -16.10 28.06
N HIS A 693 15.69 -14.89 28.18
CA HIS A 693 15.84 -14.08 29.37
C HIS A 693 15.21 -14.75 30.61
N HIS A 694 14.03 -15.33 30.46
CA HIS A 694 13.31 -16.02 31.53
C HIS A 694 13.55 -17.54 31.58
N GLN A 695 14.62 -18.04 30.96
CA GLN A 695 14.87 -19.48 30.77
C GLN A 695 14.70 -20.32 32.04
N LYS A 696 15.21 -19.83 33.19
CA LYS A 696 15.13 -20.52 34.47
C LYS A 696 13.69 -20.57 34.98
N ALA A 697 13.00 -19.43 34.99
CA ALA A 697 11.61 -19.35 35.42
C ALA A 697 10.69 -20.18 34.53
N VAL A 698 10.97 -20.29 33.22
CA VAL A 698 10.24 -21.14 32.29
C VAL A 698 10.38 -22.62 32.70
N VAL A 699 11.59 -23.11 32.93
CA VAL A 699 11.83 -24.51 33.37
C VAL A 699 11.24 -24.80 34.76
N ASP A 700 11.36 -23.85 35.68
CA ASP A 700 10.89 -24.02 37.06
C ASP A 700 9.35 -24.05 37.14
N ASN A 701 8.65 -23.34 36.23
CA ASN A 701 7.19 -23.18 36.26
C ASN A 701 6.42 -23.95 35.21
N THR A 702 7.07 -24.49 34.17
CA THR A 702 6.41 -25.19 33.06
C THR A 702 7.05 -26.57 32.81
N SER A 703 6.34 -27.47 32.14
CA SER A 703 6.84 -28.80 31.75
C SER A 703 7.33 -28.89 30.30
N GLY A 704 7.15 -27.82 29.53
CA GLY A 704 7.58 -27.72 28.15
C GLY A 704 7.04 -26.47 27.48
N VAL A 705 7.66 -26.09 26.36
CA VAL A 705 7.33 -24.92 25.56
C VAL A 705 7.05 -25.33 24.11
N LEU A 706 5.88 -24.98 23.61
CA LEU A 706 5.51 -25.09 22.20
C LEU A 706 5.40 -23.69 21.60
N LEU A 707 6.23 -23.42 20.59
CA LEU A 707 6.13 -22.23 19.76
C LEU A 707 5.32 -22.53 18.49
N ILE A 708 4.09 -22.01 18.43
CA ILE A 708 3.25 -22.07 17.24
C ILE A 708 3.56 -20.87 16.35
N GLN A 709 4.00 -21.12 15.13
CA GLN A 709 4.26 -20.08 14.13
C GLN A 709 3.13 -20.08 13.11
N ILE A 710 2.44 -18.97 12.96
CA ILE A 710 1.38 -18.78 11.97
C ILE A 710 1.89 -17.82 10.91
N ARG A 711 2.16 -18.34 9.71
CA ARG A 711 2.80 -17.58 8.63
C ARG A 711 1.87 -17.44 7.44
N ALA A 712 1.59 -16.19 7.09
CA ALA A 712 0.71 -15.87 5.98
C ALA A 712 1.34 -16.13 4.62
N TYR A 713 2.67 -16.17 4.50
CA TYR A 713 3.39 -16.45 3.25
C TYR A 713 4.39 -17.59 3.46
N PRO A 714 4.59 -18.45 2.45
CA PRO A 714 5.53 -19.57 2.55
C PRO A 714 6.96 -19.05 2.42
N LEU A 715 7.88 -19.62 3.20
CA LEU A 715 9.33 -19.36 3.07
C LEU A 715 10.17 -20.62 3.30
N GLU A 716 9.60 -21.67 3.89
CA GLU A 716 10.32 -22.91 4.19
C GLU A 716 10.76 -23.66 2.91
N LYS A 717 10.02 -23.48 1.79
CA LYS A 717 10.36 -24.05 0.47
C LYS A 717 11.33 -23.18 -0.35
N ASP A 718 11.38 -21.88 -0.08
CA ASP A 718 12.20 -20.91 -0.84
C ASP A 718 13.62 -20.77 -0.29
N GLY A 719 14.09 -21.71 0.56
CA GLY A 719 15.43 -21.67 1.17
C GLY A 719 16.60 -21.46 0.20
N LEU A 720 16.38 -21.62 -1.12
CA LEU A 720 17.27 -21.26 -2.24
C LEU A 720 16.50 -20.70 -3.47
N GLY A 721 15.25 -20.25 -3.29
CA GLY A 721 14.38 -19.80 -4.37
C GLY A 721 14.83 -18.45 -4.93
N PHE A 722 15.71 -18.47 -5.92
CA PHE A 722 15.90 -17.30 -6.77
C PHE A 722 14.54 -16.93 -7.39
N PRO A 723 14.15 -15.65 -7.42
CA PRO A 723 12.93 -15.26 -8.12
C PRO A 723 12.94 -15.86 -9.53
N SER A 724 11.79 -16.37 -9.95
CA SER A 724 11.55 -16.95 -11.27
C SER A 724 12.26 -16.10 -12.33
N GLN A 725 13.00 -16.73 -13.25
CA GLN A 725 13.63 -15.98 -14.34
C GLN A 725 12.57 -15.10 -15.03
N PRO A 726 12.87 -13.81 -15.30
CA PRO A 726 11.91 -12.89 -15.89
C PRO A 726 11.37 -13.50 -17.18
N GLN A 727 10.06 -13.78 -17.22
CA GLN A 727 9.44 -14.52 -18.31
C GLN A 727 9.17 -13.63 -19.53
N SER A 728 9.20 -12.30 -19.37
CA SER A 728 9.03 -11.35 -20.47
C SER A 728 10.15 -10.30 -20.57
N PRO A 729 10.39 -9.74 -21.77
CA PRO A 729 11.31 -8.60 -21.96
C PRO A 729 10.95 -7.36 -21.14
N ILE A 730 9.66 -7.20 -20.78
CA ILE A 730 9.18 -6.07 -19.96
C ILE A 730 9.61 -6.28 -18.50
N ASP A 731 9.57 -7.51 -17.99
CA ASP A 731 10.02 -7.85 -16.64
C ASP A 731 11.52 -7.61 -16.45
N LEU A 732 12.32 -7.80 -17.51
CA LEU A 732 13.75 -7.49 -17.52
C LEU A 732 14.03 -6.00 -17.37
N ILE A 733 13.28 -5.14 -18.09
CA ILE A 733 13.45 -3.69 -18.05
C ILE A 733 12.97 -3.14 -16.71
N ILE A 734 11.80 -3.58 -16.24
CA ILE A 734 11.28 -3.19 -14.93
C ILE A 734 12.22 -3.68 -13.82
N GLY A 735 12.68 -4.94 -13.92
CA GLY A 735 13.63 -5.56 -13.00
C GLY A 735 14.96 -4.81 -12.91
N ALA A 736 15.51 -4.32 -14.02
CA ALA A 736 16.76 -3.54 -14.00
C ALA A 736 16.61 -2.21 -13.25
N VAL A 737 15.46 -1.55 -13.38
CA VAL A 737 15.17 -0.28 -12.69
C VAL A 737 14.79 -0.50 -11.23
N SER A 738 14.11 -1.60 -10.90
CA SER A 738 13.67 -1.93 -9.55
C SER A 738 14.70 -2.72 -8.73
N ALA A 739 15.75 -3.28 -9.35
CA ALA A 739 16.72 -4.16 -8.72
C ALA A 739 17.35 -3.62 -7.42
N PRO A 740 17.78 -2.35 -7.32
CA PRO A 740 18.33 -1.83 -6.06
C PRO A 740 17.29 -1.83 -4.93
N LEU A 741 16.05 -1.44 -5.23
CA LEU A 741 14.96 -1.43 -4.26
C LEU A 741 14.58 -2.87 -3.87
N GLN A 742 14.47 -3.77 -4.85
CA GLN A 742 14.20 -5.19 -4.62
C GLN A 742 15.30 -5.81 -3.76
N ALA A 743 16.58 -5.54 -4.04
CA ALA A 743 17.70 -6.03 -3.25
C ALA A 743 17.63 -5.56 -1.79
N VAL A 744 17.30 -4.30 -1.53
CA VAL A 744 17.13 -3.78 -0.16
C VAL A 744 15.96 -4.48 0.55
N LEU A 745 14.82 -4.65 -0.12
CA LEU A 745 13.63 -5.29 0.46
C LEU A 745 13.86 -6.79 0.72
N THR A 746 14.48 -7.51 -0.22
CA THR A 746 14.83 -8.92 -0.09
C THR A 746 15.88 -9.12 1.00
N ALA A 747 16.99 -8.36 0.98
CA ALA A 747 18.04 -8.47 1.99
C ALA A 747 17.49 -8.25 3.40
N ARG A 748 16.58 -7.29 3.57
CA ARG A 748 15.89 -7.03 4.84
C ARG A 748 15.04 -8.22 5.28
N GLY A 749 14.20 -8.76 4.40
CA GLY A 749 13.34 -9.91 4.70
C GLY A 749 14.16 -11.15 5.06
N SER A 750 15.17 -11.47 4.25
CA SER A 750 16.09 -12.59 4.46
C SER A 750 16.91 -12.45 5.74
N ALA A 751 17.42 -11.26 6.05
CA ALA A 751 18.18 -11.03 7.29
C ALA A 751 17.33 -11.30 8.55
N ALA A 752 16.09 -10.80 8.58
CA ALA A 752 15.17 -11.09 9.68
C ALA A 752 14.85 -12.59 9.78
N TYR A 753 14.64 -13.26 8.64
CA TYR A 753 14.37 -14.69 8.60
C TYR A 753 15.54 -15.54 9.11
N HIS A 754 16.78 -15.28 8.64
CA HIS A 754 17.97 -16.00 9.09
C HIS A 754 18.23 -15.79 10.58
N ARG A 755 18.16 -14.54 11.06
CA ARG A 755 18.25 -14.22 12.50
C ARG A 755 17.24 -15.01 13.32
N ASN A 756 15.99 -15.09 12.85
CA ASN A 756 14.96 -15.83 13.56
C ASN A 756 15.27 -17.33 13.65
N ASN A 757 15.78 -17.93 12.58
CA ASN A 757 16.19 -19.35 12.61
C ASN A 757 17.39 -19.59 13.54
N GLU A 758 18.36 -18.67 13.59
CA GLU A 758 19.47 -18.73 14.56
C GLU A 758 18.96 -18.66 16.00
N LEU A 759 17.99 -17.78 16.29
CA LEU A 759 17.35 -17.69 17.60
C LEU A 759 16.57 -18.95 17.97
N LEU A 760 15.88 -19.58 17.02
CA LEU A 760 15.21 -20.87 17.23
C LEU A 760 16.21 -22.00 17.53
N ALA A 761 17.33 -22.03 16.83
CA ALA A 761 18.42 -22.97 17.09
C ALA A 761 19.02 -22.75 18.49
N GLU A 762 19.16 -21.49 18.91
CA GLU A 762 19.64 -21.15 20.25
C GLU A 762 18.66 -21.57 21.35
N LEU A 763 17.34 -21.35 21.16
CA LEU A 763 16.32 -21.87 22.08
C LEU A 763 16.41 -23.39 22.20
N HIS A 764 16.52 -24.09 21.08
CA HIS A 764 16.69 -25.54 21.08
C HIS A 764 17.95 -25.96 21.86
N ARG A 765 19.07 -25.29 21.62
CA ARG A 765 20.33 -25.55 22.34
C ARG A 765 20.17 -25.34 23.85
N VAL A 766 19.59 -24.22 24.26
CA VAL A 766 19.43 -23.85 25.67
C VAL A 766 18.47 -24.77 26.40
N PHE A 767 17.30 -25.04 25.84
CA PHE A 767 16.24 -25.78 26.52
C PHE A 767 16.34 -27.30 26.38
N ASN A 768 16.90 -27.83 25.29
CA ASN A 768 16.92 -29.27 25.03
C ASN A 768 18.29 -29.93 25.19
N THR A 769 19.38 -29.20 24.94
CA THR A 769 20.75 -29.76 25.01
C THR A 769 21.50 -29.39 26.29
N GLY A 770 20.90 -28.58 27.16
CA GLY A 770 21.43 -28.29 28.49
C GLY A 770 22.76 -27.55 28.51
N ALA A 771 23.15 -26.86 27.44
CA ALA A 771 24.50 -26.30 27.28
C ALA A 771 24.90 -25.20 28.31
N GLN A 772 24.08 -24.91 29.32
CA GLN A 772 24.50 -24.25 30.55
C GLN A 772 24.59 -25.25 31.73
N PRO A 773 25.78 -25.42 32.35
CA PRO A 773 25.99 -26.33 33.48
C PRO A 773 25.07 -26.09 34.70
N LYS A 774 24.50 -24.87 34.84
CA LYS A 774 23.60 -24.49 35.93
C LYS A 774 22.13 -24.87 35.70
N LEU A 775 21.69 -25.09 34.45
CA LEU A 775 20.34 -25.66 34.19
C LEU A 775 20.37 -27.19 34.26
N CYS A 776 21.51 -27.82 33.97
CA CYS A 776 21.72 -29.28 34.00
C CYS A 776 21.58 -29.92 35.40
N THR A 777 21.45 -29.15 36.47
CA THR A 777 21.18 -29.70 37.81
C THR A 777 19.70 -29.94 38.06
N HIS A 778 18.79 -29.50 37.18
CA HIS A 778 17.38 -29.86 37.26
C HIS A 778 17.18 -31.22 36.58
N PRO A 779 16.82 -32.30 37.32
CA PRO A 779 16.71 -33.66 36.78
C PRO A 779 15.60 -33.84 35.71
N ASP A 780 14.86 -32.78 35.37
CA ASP A 780 13.64 -32.81 34.54
C ASP A 780 13.81 -32.20 33.13
N VAL A 781 14.99 -31.73 32.74
CA VAL A 781 15.18 -31.14 31.39
C VAL A 781 15.24 -32.25 30.34
N ARG A 782 14.12 -32.47 29.64
CA ARG A 782 13.98 -33.46 28.58
C ARG A 782 14.58 -32.97 27.27
N SER A 783 14.99 -33.90 26.41
CA SER A 783 15.51 -33.60 25.06
C SER A 783 14.49 -32.93 24.12
N ASP A 784 13.23 -32.79 24.54
CA ASP A 784 12.12 -32.22 23.78
C ASP A 784 11.33 -31.15 24.55
N PHE A 785 11.97 -30.49 25.54
CA PHE A 785 11.34 -29.44 26.34
C PHE A 785 10.82 -28.27 25.48
N PHE A 786 11.63 -27.76 24.54
CA PHE A 786 11.26 -26.75 23.57
C PHE A 786 11.03 -27.36 22.19
N THR A 787 9.90 -27.05 21.57
CA THR A 787 9.60 -27.45 20.19
C THR A 787 8.79 -26.38 19.46
N THR A 788 8.70 -26.48 18.14
CA THR A 788 7.96 -25.55 17.30
C THR A 788 7.13 -26.26 16.23
N VAL A 789 6.02 -25.63 15.84
CA VAL A 789 5.16 -26.07 14.75
C VAL A 789 4.79 -24.86 13.89
N THR A 790 4.83 -25.00 12.57
CA THR A 790 4.57 -23.90 11.64
C THR A 790 3.34 -24.18 10.79
N PHE A 791 2.38 -23.26 10.80
CA PHE A 791 1.22 -23.23 9.89
C PHE A 791 1.44 -22.16 8.82
N GLU A 792 1.88 -22.59 7.64
CA GLU A 792 2.14 -21.70 6.50
C GLU A 792 0.99 -21.73 5.50
N GLN A 793 0.59 -20.57 4.99
CA GLN A 793 -0.33 -20.46 3.86
C GLN A 793 0.45 -20.44 2.54
N GLN A 794 0.28 -21.49 1.74
CA GLN A 794 1.05 -21.75 0.51
C GLN A 794 0.53 -20.98 -0.72
N LYS A 795 -0.74 -20.57 -0.74
CA LYS A 795 -1.35 -19.91 -1.92
C LYS A 795 -1.17 -18.40 -1.89
N ASP A 796 -0.73 -17.79 -2.98
CA ASP A 796 -0.58 -16.33 -3.06
C ASP A 796 -1.91 -15.57 -3.09
N ALA A 797 -1.91 -14.43 -2.38
CA ALA A 797 -3.00 -13.47 -2.27
C ALA A 797 -2.42 -12.09 -1.96
N ALA A 798 -3.14 -11.03 -2.32
CA ALA A 798 -2.67 -9.66 -2.25
C ALA A 798 -2.38 -9.18 -0.81
N LEU A 799 -1.30 -8.42 -0.66
CA LEU A 799 -0.93 -7.66 0.52
C LEU A 799 -1.77 -6.37 0.60
N SER A 800 -3.02 -6.50 1.06
CA SER A 800 -3.96 -5.38 1.14
C SER A 800 -4.83 -5.43 2.41
N TRP A 801 -5.83 -4.55 2.51
CA TRP A 801 -6.90 -4.60 3.52
C TRP A 801 -8.26 -5.03 2.92
N TYR A 802 -8.22 -5.75 1.80
CA TYR A 802 -9.36 -6.27 1.05
C TYR A 802 -9.06 -7.68 0.51
N LEU A 803 -10.02 -8.61 0.63
CA LEU A 803 -9.97 -9.93 0.00
C LEU A 803 -11.19 -10.15 -0.87
N THR A 804 -10.97 -10.65 -2.08
CA THR A 804 -12.02 -11.19 -2.96
C THR A 804 -12.57 -12.51 -2.40
N ALA A 805 -13.78 -12.91 -2.81
CA ALA A 805 -14.37 -14.18 -2.38
C ALA A 805 -13.50 -15.42 -2.72
N PRO A 806 -12.85 -15.52 -3.90
CA PRO A 806 -11.90 -16.59 -4.18
C PRO A 806 -10.69 -16.57 -3.23
N GLN A 807 -10.13 -15.40 -2.94
CA GLN A 807 -8.99 -15.28 -2.01
C GLN A 807 -9.39 -15.68 -0.58
N LYS A 808 -10.59 -15.30 -0.12
CA LYS A 808 -11.13 -15.75 1.18
C LYS A 808 -11.18 -17.27 1.25
N LYS A 809 -11.75 -17.90 0.22
CA LYS A 809 -11.81 -19.37 0.12
C LYS A 809 -10.42 -20.00 0.09
N GLN A 810 -9.47 -19.43 -0.66
CA GLN A 810 -8.08 -19.89 -0.70
C GLN A 810 -7.39 -19.83 0.67
N VAL A 811 -7.65 -18.78 1.46
CA VAL A 811 -7.11 -18.67 2.82
C VAL A 811 -7.65 -19.78 3.72
N VAL A 812 -8.96 -20.05 3.68
CA VAL A 812 -9.59 -21.15 4.44
C VAL A 812 -9.07 -22.51 3.97
N GLU A 813 -8.92 -22.69 2.66
CA GLU A 813 -8.37 -23.90 2.03
C GLU A 813 -6.92 -24.21 2.46
N GLY A 814 -6.23 -23.26 3.09
CA GLY A 814 -4.91 -23.50 3.70
C GLY A 814 -4.97 -24.43 4.91
N PHE A 815 -6.09 -24.42 5.65
CA PHE A 815 -6.29 -25.23 6.85
C PHE A 815 -7.30 -26.35 6.64
N TYR A 816 -8.37 -26.05 5.89
CA TYR A 816 -9.47 -26.97 5.62
C TYR A 816 -9.50 -27.37 4.14
N HIS A 817 -10.19 -28.45 3.82
CA HIS A 817 -10.58 -28.84 2.46
C HIS A 817 -12.09 -29.04 2.43
N HIS A 818 -12.75 -28.61 1.35
CA HIS A 818 -14.19 -28.80 1.21
C HIS A 818 -14.50 -30.16 0.55
N ASP A 819 -14.95 -31.11 1.36
CA ASP A 819 -15.48 -32.39 0.91
C ASP A 819 -16.97 -32.28 0.56
N ALA A 820 -17.38 -32.82 -0.58
CA ALA A 820 -18.76 -32.69 -1.05
C ALA A 820 -19.79 -33.42 -0.15
N ALA A 821 -19.38 -34.45 0.58
CA ALA A 821 -20.25 -35.22 1.48
C ALA A 821 -20.14 -34.76 2.94
N LYS A 822 -18.95 -34.35 3.38
CA LYS A 822 -18.64 -34.00 4.79
C LYS A 822 -18.55 -32.50 5.07
N GLY A 823 -18.59 -31.67 4.03
CA GLY A 823 -18.37 -30.23 4.14
C GLY A 823 -16.89 -29.90 4.40
N TRP A 824 -16.62 -28.87 5.20
CA TRP A 824 -15.25 -28.44 5.50
C TRP A 824 -14.59 -29.39 6.51
N VAL A 825 -13.54 -30.09 6.08
CA VAL A 825 -12.73 -31.01 6.90
C VAL A 825 -11.28 -30.52 6.97
N VAL A 826 -10.51 -30.95 7.98
CA VAL A 826 -9.08 -30.58 8.08
C VAL A 826 -8.28 -31.13 6.89
N ARG A 827 -7.31 -30.36 6.42
CA ARG A 827 -6.48 -30.72 5.25
C ARG A 827 -5.42 -31.78 5.59
N GLU A 828 -5.37 -32.84 4.79
CA GLU A 828 -4.52 -34.04 4.99
C GLU A 828 -3.40 -34.22 3.92
N ASP A 829 -3.26 -33.31 2.96
CA ASP A 829 -2.34 -33.48 1.83
C ASP A 829 -0.84 -33.42 2.19
N GLU A 830 0.01 -34.03 1.35
CA GLU A 830 1.44 -34.19 1.63
C GLU A 830 2.20 -32.86 1.76
N GLU A 831 1.82 -31.82 1.02
CA GLU A 831 2.55 -30.53 0.97
C GLU A 831 2.38 -29.64 2.20
N ASN A 832 1.26 -29.74 2.93
CA ASN A 832 1.00 -28.91 4.11
C ASN A 832 0.14 -29.64 5.15
N ASN A 833 0.43 -30.92 5.40
CA ASN A 833 -0.38 -31.82 6.23
C ASN A 833 -0.72 -31.23 7.61
N VAL A 834 -1.85 -30.53 7.69
CA VAL A 834 -2.34 -29.81 8.88
C VAL A 834 -2.74 -30.84 9.93
N GLU A 835 -3.40 -31.91 9.51
CA GLU A 835 -3.79 -33.01 10.41
C GLU A 835 -2.57 -33.65 11.10
N ARG A 836 -1.46 -33.89 10.37
CA ARG A 836 -0.21 -34.37 10.98
C ARG A 836 0.35 -33.39 12.01
N LYS A 837 0.29 -32.08 11.74
CA LYS A 837 0.73 -31.04 12.69
C LYS A 837 -0.16 -31.03 13.93
N LEU A 838 -1.49 -31.12 13.77
CA LEU A 838 -2.44 -31.21 14.88
C LEU A 838 -2.19 -32.48 15.72
N ASN A 839 -1.97 -33.63 15.08
CA ASN A 839 -1.66 -34.88 15.76
C ASN A 839 -0.34 -34.82 16.51
N ALA A 840 0.70 -34.19 15.94
CA ALA A 840 1.96 -33.96 16.64
C ALA A 840 1.79 -33.07 17.89
N ILE A 841 0.91 -32.06 17.84
CA ILE A 841 0.56 -31.24 19.01
C ILE A 841 -0.17 -32.09 20.06
N THR A 842 -1.13 -32.93 19.65
CA THR A 842 -1.82 -33.87 20.54
C THR A 842 -0.83 -34.80 21.25
N ASP A 843 0.09 -35.39 20.50
CA ASP A 843 1.11 -36.30 21.04
C ASP A 843 2.07 -35.58 21.97
N TRP A 844 2.43 -34.33 21.63
CA TRP A 844 3.22 -33.49 22.53
C TRP A 844 2.50 -33.30 23.86
N PHE A 845 1.23 -32.91 23.87
CA PHE A 845 0.46 -32.76 25.11
C PHE A 845 0.32 -34.03 25.95
N LYS A 846 0.28 -35.22 25.31
CA LYS A 846 0.20 -36.53 25.99
C LYS A 846 1.49 -36.95 26.67
N LYS A 847 2.64 -36.39 26.28
CA LYS A 847 3.90 -36.69 26.96
C LYS A 847 3.81 -36.22 28.42
N PRO A 848 4.38 -36.98 29.38
CA PRO A 848 4.24 -36.69 30.81
C PRO A 848 4.95 -35.39 31.23
#